data_AF-A0A7G2MIC8-F1
#
_entry.id   AF-A0A7G2MIC8-F1
#
_cell.length_a   1.000
_cell.length_b   1.000
_cell.length_c   1.000
_cell.angle_alpha   90.00
_cell.angle_beta   90.00
_cell.angle_gamma   90.00
#
_symmetry.space_group_name_H-M   'P 1'
#
loop_
_entity.id
_entity.type
_entity.pdbx_description
1 polymer ?
#
loop_
_entity_poly.entity_id
_entity_poly.type
_entity_poly.pdbx_seq_one_letter_code
_entity_poly.pdbx_strand_id
1 'polypeptide(L)'
;MEGMIKKIHILGIILASVLLVSCIEERLSADDTENASAYLQVRGNSLLSSTDPLDNEIKSLRILAFKKSTGQCVSNKLYSAELNDVINHPIDEGVYDFVFLANEPNLVSVLDGLNGINDYADLGNITYPEQAFRSDVSIPMFQELKNVEVLPDRGGARVDGGEIQSLVELQLERLGTRVDIVLEGEEDLTNYFKGITFYNLPEGITLMSASNASLGRSKNRKFTLTDDASYFTSVFPSLEQQSRGIVWVKKITRFILPFSNFSPEDDESKAITLKVDMENRHSPSCHLKIQAKGVAGASKDNYTLPYNSALLLTGTIKSPLNLNIQVTPWGEENHNWQVGNFYLNVSDINVSITDFNGARITFSSNMPKVHVLPDLYVGEEQVVNMSTGKVFNDLVFTPVVNSPWFAQYGNPVHDGKFVKYETSRFSYIYDTESKTGSGYMDILLDEYNEIHNKTFRLVLSGEVDGEKKLQREIKVHTRQEGYRFDGIYWDGPYVGAFFRDDEKGERIITGQQPRLENTTDLSEWQVWIEKGDGDIVLSTTPSFDPFVGTATPGDAEDYPVRPNEFKQHESGSYVTGRGRVYFRVAWKRENPNPVIDNGLKQPRYAVVCLSYRRSTGWSPLSRIYIRQGEAADYLMTNGDNIQLGPLANKTRTEARKIAVFNLTTTKYKNGGENNYEDLSQIKSGVFVKYPSQAGVFFQWTSNAHPRRAYHPTKPVNGYSSTDDWDDIFVGARPMWDNGSGTDYAWNHKDISEVCPPGYHRPNDGYTNQIAYNGPYPNFERTLPLPVERSTHDGDPASNSNDQMYSEQIEKSEWRQSLALNPVAGELVLGNEAILDEQYPAERVGWKIYRYPTSPSFREDGEDENIKAVDGFYADGYFDRRPIQKQQIANGTNRYGVSVNTSQVAYRGCVFYNSATGASVFFPAGGRKELKGRLMYAGETGYYWSSSVSPIFPNSMYNAWAQESRRDLVGNVSTSISAGHLIRCFRDN
;
A
#
# COMPACT_ATOMS: atom_id res chain seq x y z
N MET A 1 48.44 58.37 -12.64
CA MET A 1 49.55 57.44 -12.32
C MET A 1 49.62 56.45 -13.46
N GLU A 2 50.27 56.80 -14.57
CA GLU A 2 51.73 56.77 -14.80
C GLU A 2 52.35 55.37 -14.76
N GLY A 3 53.10 55.05 -15.83
CA GLY A 3 54.05 53.95 -15.96
C GLY A 3 53.44 52.67 -16.57
N MET A 4 53.54 52.33 -17.86
CA MET A 4 54.65 52.43 -18.83
C MET A 4 55.94 51.73 -18.35
N ILE A 5 56.27 50.60 -18.98
CA ILE A 5 57.59 50.02 -19.34
C ILE A 5 57.36 48.53 -19.69
N LYS A 6 57.87 47.89 -20.74
CA LYS A 6 58.43 48.20 -22.07
C LYS A 6 58.99 46.85 -22.58
N LYS A 7 58.67 46.52 -23.84
CA LYS A 7 59.47 45.69 -24.79
C LYS A 7 59.60 44.19 -24.45
N ILE A 8 59.35 43.27 -25.38
CA ILE A 8 60.21 43.01 -26.54
C ILE A 8 59.38 42.58 -27.77
N HIS A 9 59.66 43.21 -28.90
CA HIS A 9 59.22 42.86 -30.25
C HIS A 9 60.01 41.65 -30.77
N ILE A 10 59.33 40.75 -31.49
CA ILE A 10 59.71 40.12 -32.78
C ILE A 10 58.69 38.99 -32.99
N LEU A 11 57.48 39.34 -33.44
CA LEU A 11 56.55 38.43 -34.14
C LEU A 11 55.38 39.19 -34.81
N GLY A 12 55.50 40.51 -35.00
CA GLY A 12 54.40 41.39 -35.41
C GLY A 12 54.33 41.70 -36.90
N ILE A 13 55.18 41.10 -37.74
CA ILE A 13 55.25 41.41 -39.18
C ILE A 13 54.95 40.18 -40.07
N ILE A 14 54.82 38.98 -39.50
CA ILE A 14 54.33 37.79 -40.22
C ILE A 14 52.81 37.59 -40.01
N LEU A 15 52.22 38.20 -38.98
CA LEU A 15 50.79 38.07 -38.67
C LEU A 15 49.88 38.99 -39.51
N ALA A 16 50.44 39.95 -40.26
CA ALA A 16 49.69 40.89 -41.09
C ALA A 16 49.54 40.45 -42.56
N SER A 17 50.20 39.36 -42.97
CA SER A 17 50.18 38.85 -44.35
C SER A 17 49.35 37.57 -44.54
N VAL A 18 48.76 37.04 -43.46
CA VAL A 18 47.94 35.80 -43.46
C VAL A 18 46.44 36.11 -43.26
N LEU A 19 46.06 37.38 -43.15
CA LEU A 19 44.67 37.82 -42.94
C LEU A 19 43.90 38.16 -44.23
N LEU A 20 44.39 37.73 -45.40
CA LEU A 20 43.70 37.91 -46.69
C LEU A 20 43.65 36.61 -47.49
N VAL A 21 43.16 35.54 -46.85
CA VAL A 21 42.46 34.45 -47.54
C VAL A 21 41.26 34.07 -46.67
N SER A 22 40.28 34.96 -46.57
CA SER A 22 38.91 34.47 -46.36
C SER A 22 38.44 34.00 -47.73
N CYS A 23 38.37 32.69 -47.94
CA CYS A 23 37.44 32.17 -48.93
C CYS A 23 36.07 32.71 -48.53
N ILE A 24 35.61 33.74 -49.23
CA ILE A 24 34.20 34.08 -49.25
C ILE A 24 33.57 32.86 -49.91
N GLU A 25 32.95 32.00 -49.10
CA GLU A 25 31.98 31.02 -49.60
C GLU A 25 30.91 31.82 -50.33
N GLU A 26 30.94 31.74 -51.65
CA GLU A 26 29.98 32.40 -52.53
C GLU A 26 28.63 31.71 -52.32
N ARG A 27 27.82 32.30 -51.43
CA ARG A 27 26.42 31.91 -51.20
C ARG A 27 25.63 32.27 -52.46
N LEU A 28 25.35 31.28 -53.28
CA LEU A 28 24.51 31.48 -54.46
C LEU A 28 23.07 31.78 -54.02
N SER A 29 22.54 32.92 -54.45
CA SER A 29 21.10 33.16 -54.47
C SER A 29 20.48 32.37 -55.63
N ALA A 30 19.16 32.12 -55.60
CA ALA A 30 18.48 31.29 -56.60
C ALA A 30 18.59 31.79 -58.07
N ASP A 31 19.20 32.96 -58.32
CA ASP A 31 19.22 33.64 -59.62
C ASP A 31 20.51 33.50 -60.46
N ASP A 32 21.60 32.92 -59.96
CA ASP A 32 22.84 32.78 -60.76
C ASP A 32 22.83 31.51 -61.64
N THR A 33 22.10 31.57 -62.76
CA THR A 33 21.69 30.40 -63.58
C THR A 33 22.07 30.43 -65.07
N GLU A 34 23.18 31.07 -65.47
CA GLU A 34 23.59 31.06 -66.89
C GLU A 34 24.69 30.02 -67.17
N ASN A 35 24.33 28.90 -67.84
CA ASN A 35 25.15 27.88 -68.55
C ASN A 35 25.01 26.40 -68.13
N ALA A 36 23.98 25.97 -67.37
CA ALA A 36 23.78 24.53 -67.07
C ALA A 36 22.94 23.82 -68.15
N SER A 37 23.31 22.58 -68.49
CA SER A 37 22.63 21.75 -69.52
C SER A 37 21.30 21.14 -69.06
N ALA A 38 21.12 20.96 -67.74
CA ALA A 38 19.87 20.57 -67.10
C ALA A 38 19.72 21.23 -65.71
N TYR A 39 18.53 21.08 -65.11
CA TYR A 39 18.23 21.58 -63.76
C TYR A 39 17.36 20.58 -62.99
N LEU A 40 17.67 20.36 -61.73
CA LEU A 40 16.78 19.70 -60.79
C LEU A 40 16.05 20.77 -59.96
N GLN A 41 14.74 20.92 -60.17
CA GLN A 41 13.93 21.74 -59.29
C GLN A 41 13.55 20.92 -58.05
N VAL A 42 13.94 21.39 -56.87
CA VAL A 42 13.55 20.76 -55.60
C VAL A 42 12.79 21.73 -54.74
N ARG A 43 11.77 21.22 -54.03
CA ARG A 43 11.08 21.97 -52.97
C ARG A 43 11.34 21.29 -51.65
N GLY A 44 11.88 22.04 -50.69
CA GLY A 44 12.01 21.56 -49.31
C GLY A 44 10.64 21.39 -48.68
N ASN A 45 10.24 20.15 -48.39
CA ASN A 45 9.05 19.85 -47.60
C ASN A 45 9.44 18.87 -46.46
N SER A 46 8.65 18.87 -45.38
CA SER A 46 8.84 17.98 -44.23
C SER A 46 7.88 16.80 -44.33
N LEU A 47 8.34 15.59 -43.98
CA LEU A 47 7.53 14.37 -44.09
C LEU A 47 6.27 14.40 -43.19
N LEU A 48 6.34 15.08 -42.04
CA LEU A 48 5.28 15.19 -41.04
C LEU A 48 5.23 16.60 -40.43
N SER A 49 4.03 17.15 -40.25
CA SER A 49 3.82 18.47 -39.64
C SER A 49 3.95 18.42 -38.12
N SER A 50 4.88 19.20 -37.56
CA SER A 50 5.00 19.33 -36.09
C SER A 50 4.02 20.34 -35.47
N THR A 51 3.71 20.15 -34.19
CA THR A 51 2.97 21.08 -33.33
C THR A 51 3.76 22.32 -32.94
N ASP A 52 5.08 22.33 -33.16
CA ASP A 52 5.94 23.50 -32.97
C ASP A 52 6.54 23.94 -34.32
N PRO A 53 6.34 25.20 -34.74
CA PRO A 53 6.84 25.68 -36.04
C PRO A 53 8.36 25.60 -36.18
N LEU A 54 9.12 25.69 -35.07
CA LEU A 54 10.58 25.60 -35.08
C LEU A 54 11.07 24.19 -35.46
N ASP A 55 10.23 23.17 -35.32
CA ASP A 55 10.62 21.80 -35.68
C ASP A 55 10.60 21.57 -37.19
N ASN A 56 9.83 22.35 -37.96
CA ASN A 56 9.77 22.26 -39.43
C ASN A 56 10.65 23.31 -40.12
N GLU A 57 11.36 24.14 -39.35
CA GLU A 57 12.16 25.24 -39.90
C GLU A 57 13.28 24.69 -40.79
N ILE A 58 13.40 25.22 -42.00
CA ILE A 58 14.55 25.05 -42.90
C ILE A 58 15.19 26.42 -43.02
N LYS A 59 16.49 26.52 -42.74
CA LYS A 59 17.31 27.72 -42.93
C LYS A 59 18.39 27.54 -44.01
N SER A 60 18.79 26.30 -44.25
CA SER A 60 19.77 25.94 -45.26
C SER A 60 19.47 24.57 -45.84
N LEU A 61 19.86 24.35 -47.09
CA LEU A 61 19.79 23.07 -47.76
C LEU A 61 21.07 22.81 -48.55
N ARG A 62 21.82 21.77 -48.20
CA ARG A 62 22.92 21.25 -49.03
C ARG A 62 22.39 20.17 -49.96
N ILE A 63 22.72 20.29 -51.24
CA ILE A 63 22.40 19.31 -52.27
C ILE A 63 23.70 18.68 -52.75
N LEU A 64 23.82 17.37 -52.55
CA LEU A 64 24.92 16.54 -53.00
C LEU A 64 24.43 15.62 -54.13
N ALA A 65 25.15 15.55 -55.24
CA ALA A 65 24.83 14.67 -56.36
C ALA A 65 25.99 13.72 -56.65
N PHE A 66 25.72 12.42 -56.65
CA PHE A 66 26.70 11.37 -56.90
C PHE A 66 26.37 10.63 -58.17
N LYS A 67 27.34 10.53 -59.09
CA LYS A 67 27.12 9.84 -60.38
C LYS A 67 26.92 8.35 -60.15
N LYS A 68 25.77 7.79 -60.57
CA LYS A 68 25.36 6.43 -60.22
C LYS A 68 26.36 5.34 -60.60
N SER A 69 27.02 5.50 -61.74
CA SER A 69 27.97 4.51 -62.26
C SER A 69 29.31 4.47 -61.52
N THR A 70 29.67 5.53 -60.79
CA THR A 70 31.01 5.70 -60.21
C THR A 70 31.01 6.00 -58.71
N GLY A 71 29.92 6.51 -58.14
CA GLY A 71 29.86 6.98 -56.75
C GLY A 71 30.53 8.35 -56.49
N GLN A 72 31.20 8.92 -57.50
CA GLN A 72 31.84 10.23 -57.43
C GLN A 72 30.84 11.36 -57.22
N CYS A 73 31.14 12.27 -56.29
CA CYS A 73 30.41 13.51 -56.08
C CYS A 73 30.70 14.48 -57.23
N VAL A 74 29.66 14.88 -57.97
CA VAL A 74 29.78 15.84 -59.08
C VAL A 74 29.15 17.19 -58.75
N SER A 75 28.40 17.28 -57.65
CA SER A 75 27.84 18.51 -57.14
C SER A 75 27.76 18.45 -55.62
N ASN A 76 28.24 19.50 -54.95
CA ASN A 76 28.17 19.71 -53.51
C ASN A 76 27.91 21.20 -53.27
N LYS A 77 26.64 21.59 -53.13
CA LYS A 77 26.24 23.00 -53.04
C LYS A 77 25.35 23.25 -51.85
N LEU A 78 25.67 24.29 -51.08
CA LEU A 78 24.87 24.77 -49.95
C LEU A 78 24.04 25.99 -50.38
N TYR A 79 22.74 25.96 -50.11
CA TYR A 79 21.78 27.03 -50.37
C TYR A 79 21.25 27.60 -49.06
N SER A 80 20.97 28.91 -49.05
CA SER A 80 20.03 29.50 -48.09
C SER A 80 18.63 29.14 -48.56
N ALA A 81 17.80 28.57 -47.69
CA ALA A 81 16.50 28.05 -48.08
C ALA A 81 15.51 28.16 -46.92
N GLU A 82 14.26 28.46 -47.24
CA GLU A 82 13.12 28.38 -46.34
C GLU A 82 12.22 27.18 -46.69
N LEU A 83 11.31 26.82 -45.78
CA LEU A 83 10.34 25.76 -46.04
C LEU A 83 9.45 26.13 -47.23
N ASN A 84 9.28 25.21 -48.18
CA ASN A 84 8.58 25.37 -49.46
C ASN A 84 9.29 26.22 -50.53
N ASP A 85 10.51 26.71 -50.28
CA ASP A 85 11.30 27.35 -51.33
C ASP A 85 11.60 26.36 -52.46
N VAL A 86 11.53 26.85 -53.70
CA VAL A 86 11.91 26.09 -54.89
C VAL A 86 13.33 26.45 -55.27
N ILE A 87 14.24 25.48 -55.14
CA ILE A 87 15.65 25.61 -55.51
C ILE A 87 15.86 25.02 -56.89
N ASN A 88 16.44 25.80 -57.78
CA ASN A 88 16.87 25.36 -59.11
C ASN A 88 18.33 24.90 -59.03
N HIS A 89 18.57 23.60 -58.82
CA HIS A 89 19.91 23.06 -58.73
C HIS A 89 20.49 22.79 -60.14
N PRO A 90 21.55 23.50 -60.59
CA PRO A 90 22.16 23.23 -61.88
C PRO A 90 22.97 21.93 -61.83
N ILE A 91 22.70 21.02 -62.77
CA ILE A 91 23.40 19.74 -62.92
C ILE A 91 23.29 19.27 -64.37
N ASP A 92 24.23 18.48 -64.87
CA ASP A 92 24.12 17.88 -66.20
C ASP A 92 23.05 16.76 -66.25
N GLU A 93 22.57 16.47 -67.46
CA GLU A 93 21.70 15.31 -67.71
C GLU A 93 22.40 13.99 -67.36
N GLY A 94 21.68 13.07 -66.72
CA GLY A 94 22.26 11.81 -66.29
C GLY A 94 21.52 11.15 -65.13
N VAL A 95 22.07 10.05 -64.63
CA VAL A 95 21.51 9.29 -63.50
C VAL A 95 22.39 9.44 -62.27
N TYR A 96 21.79 9.90 -61.18
CA TYR A 96 22.48 10.25 -59.93
C TYR A 96 21.80 9.64 -58.71
N ASP A 97 22.56 9.45 -57.64
CA ASP A 97 22.03 9.35 -56.28
C ASP A 97 22.20 10.74 -55.63
N PHE A 98 21.13 11.32 -55.09
CA PHE A 98 21.13 12.62 -54.43
C PHE A 98 21.02 12.48 -52.92
N VAL A 99 21.74 13.34 -52.19
CA VAL A 99 21.63 13.50 -50.74
C VAL A 99 21.32 14.95 -50.42
N PHE A 100 20.29 15.15 -49.61
CA PHE A 100 19.79 16.45 -49.19
C PHE A 100 19.99 16.60 -47.68
N LEU A 101 20.71 17.64 -47.27
CA LEU A 101 20.96 17.94 -45.86
C LEU A 101 20.39 19.30 -45.53
N ALA A 102 19.37 19.35 -44.68
CA ALA A 102 18.84 20.62 -44.20
C ALA A 102 19.42 20.97 -42.84
N ASN A 103 19.63 22.27 -42.58
CA ASN A 103 20.11 22.81 -41.31
C ASN A 103 21.41 22.15 -40.83
N GLU A 104 22.43 22.10 -41.69
CA GLU A 104 23.72 21.55 -41.29
C GLU A 104 24.32 22.31 -40.08
N PRO A 105 24.92 21.61 -39.10
CA PRO A 105 25.49 22.28 -37.93
C PRO A 105 26.64 23.21 -38.30
N ASN A 106 26.59 24.46 -37.84
CA ASN A 106 27.67 25.44 -38.01
C ASN A 106 28.84 25.17 -37.05
N LEU A 107 29.52 24.04 -37.26
CA LEU A 107 30.66 23.58 -36.49
C LEU A 107 31.80 23.28 -37.46
N VAL A 108 32.98 23.85 -37.20
CA VAL A 108 34.15 23.76 -38.09
C VAL A 108 34.43 22.32 -38.54
N SER A 109 34.44 21.36 -37.60
CA SER A 109 34.69 19.95 -37.93
C SER A 109 33.63 19.30 -38.83
N VAL A 110 32.38 19.76 -38.74
CA VAL A 110 31.27 19.27 -39.57
C VAL A 110 31.34 19.90 -40.96
N LEU A 111 31.54 21.21 -41.03
CA LEU A 111 31.64 21.95 -42.29
C LEU A 111 32.85 21.51 -43.12
N ASP A 112 34.02 21.36 -42.49
CA ASP A 112 35.22 20.86 -43.18
C ASP A 112 34.99 19.45 -43.76
N GLY A 113 34.30 18.58 -43.00
CA GLY A 113 33.93 17.25 -43.46
C GLY A 113 32.95 17.28 -44.63
N LEU A 114 31.89 18.08 -44.56
CA LEU A 114 30.87 18.19 -45.60
C LEU A 114 31.41 18.84 -46.89
N ASN A 115 32.27 19.86 -46.76
CA ASN A 115 32.93 20.50 -47.90
C ASN A 115 33.99 19.59 -48.54
N GLY A 116 34.52 18.62 -47.79
CA GLY A 116 35.52 17.65 -48.26
C GLY A 116 34.97 16.37 -48.93
N ILE A 117 33.65 16.24 -49.11
CA ILE A 117 33.03 15.06 -49.73
C ILE A 117 33.40 15.00 -51.22
N ASN A 118 34.08 13.93 -51.62
CA ASN A 118 34.44 13.65 -53.03
C ASN A 118 33.76 12.38 -53.56
N ASP A 119 33.43 11.44 -52.69
CA ASP A 119 32.76 10.17 -53.02
C ASP A 119 31.60 9.90 -52.06
N TYR A 120 30.61 9.13 -52.51
CA TYR A 120 29.46 8.76 -51.70
C TYR A 120 29.84 8.10 -50.37
N ALA A 121 30.95 7.33 -50.35
CA ALA A 121 31.44 6.67 -49.14
C ALA A 121 31.91 7.65 -48.04
N ASP A 122 32.29 8.89 -48.41
CA ASP A 122 32.76 9.90 -47.46
C ASP A 122 31.65 10.33 -46.48
N LEU A 123 30.39 10.24 -46.91
CA LEU A 123 29.22 10.54 -46.07
C LEU A 123 29.18 9.69 -44.80
N GLY A 124 29.69 8.45 -44.86
CA GLY A 124 29.75 7.54 -43.73
C GLY A 124 30.69 8.00 -42.60
N ASN A 125 31.58 8.95 -42.88
CA ASN A 125 32.55 9.49 -41.90
C ASN A 125 32.07 10.78 -41.23
N ILE A 126 30.94 11.35 -41.67
CA ILE A 126 30.41 12.61 -41.13
C ILE A 126 29.65 12.33 -39.84
N THR A 127 30.09 12.96 -38.74
CA THR A 127 29.45 12.85 -37.42
C THR A 127 28.92 14.20 -36.97
N TYR A 128 27.64 14.26 -36.66
CA TYR A 128 27.01 15.42 -36.02
C TYR A 128 27.05 15.24 -34.51
N PRO A 129 27.77 16.10 -33.76
CA PRO A 129 27.92 15.94 -32.33
C PRO A 129 26.61 16.22 -31.59
N GLU A 130 26.50 15.77 -30.34
CA GLU A 130 25.31 15.93 -29.49
C GLU A 130 24.79 17.38 -29.43
N GLN A 131 25.70 18.36 -29.44
CA GLN A 131 25.37 19.79 -29.40
C GLN A 131 24.63 20.30 -30.64
N ALA A 132 24.61 19.55 -31.74
CA ALA A 132 23.80 19.84 -32.93
C ALA A 132 22.30 19.62 -32.69
N PHE A 133 21.94 18.89 -31.62
CA PHE A 133 20.58 18.51 -31.28
C PHE A 133 20.16 19.28 -30.03
N ARG A 134 19.94 20.58 -30.13
CA ARG A 134 19.41 21.39 -29.01
C ARG A 134 18.12 22.07 -29.45
N SER A 135 17.30 22.46 -28.49
CA SER A 135 16.00 23.08 -28.81
C SER A 135 16.15 24.53 -29.30
N ASP A 136 17.28 25.18 -29.05
CA ASP A 136 17.57 26.54 -29.49
C ASP A 136 18.26 26.63 -30.87
N VAL A 137 18.50 25.50 -31.54
CA VAL A 137 19.10 25.45 -32.88
C VAL A 137 18.15 24.78 -33.87
N SER A 138 18.27 25.14 -35.15
CA SER A 138 17.51 24.52 -36.24
C SER A 138 17.91 23.04 -36.38
N ILE A 139 16.93 22.15 -36.51
CA ILE A 139 17.12 20.70 -36.39
C ILE A 139 17.72 20.16 -37.70
N PRO A 140 18.85 19.44 -37.67
CA PRO A 140 19.40 18.81 -38.86
C PRO A 140 18.43 17.79 -39.46
N MET A 141 18.26 17.82 -40.78
CA MET A 141 17.39 16.87 -41.50
C MET A 141 18.12 16.24 -42.68
N PHE A 142 17.65 15.06 -43.09
CA PHE A 142 18.28 14.22 -44.10
C PHE A 142 17.23 13.63 -45.03
N GLN A 143 17.59 13.52 -46.31
CA GLN A 143 16.90 12.64 -47.26
C GLN A 143 17.89 12.15 -48.31
N GLU A 144 17.71 10.90 -48.72
CA GLU A 144 18.39 10.33 -49.88
C GLU A 144 17.38 9.96 -50.96
N LEU A 145 17.68 10.31 -52.22
CA LEU A 145 16.95 9.87 -53.39
C LEU A 145 17.89 9.12 -54.32
N LYS A 146 17.63 7.83 -54.56
CA LYS A 146 18.45 7.00 -55.44
C LYS A 146 17.90 6.98 -56.85
N ASN A 147 18.79 6.70 -57.81
CA ASN A 147 18.42 6.42 -59.19
C ASN A 147 17.56 7.54 -59.82
N VAL A 148 18.00 8.78 -59.64
CA VAL A 148 17.33 9.97 -60.17
C VAL A 148 17.87 10.28 -61.55
N GLU A 149 17.05 10.07 -62.58
CA GLU A 149 17.33 10.43 -63.97
C GLU A 149 16.93 11.90 -64.19
N VAL A 150 17.92 12.78 -64.38
CA VAL A 150 17.74 14.20 -64.69
C VAL A 150 17.68 14.37 -66.21
N LEU A 151 16.60 15.00 -66.69
CA LEU A 151 16.36 15.20 -68.12
C LEU A 151 16.91 16.55 -68.62
N PRO A 152 17.35 16.64 -69.89
CA PRO A 152 17.82 17.89 -70.49
C PRO A 152 16.74 18.97 -70.52
N ASP A 153 17.15 20.24 -70.73
CA ASP A 153 16.26 21.37 -71.04
C ASP A 153 15.11 21.60 -70.04
N ARG A 154 15.40 21.57 -68.73
CA ARG A 154 14.40 21.69 -67.64
C ARG A 154 13.24 20.68 -67.75
N GLY A 155 13.47 19.54 -68.40
CA GLY A 155 12.48 18.47 -68.60
C GLY A 155 12.01 17.75 -67.33
N GLY A 156 12.55 18.10 -66.16
CA GLY A 156 12.24 17.48 -64.88
C GLY A 156 13.16 16.30 -64.54
N ALA A 157 12.74 15.48 -63.59
CA ALA A 157 13.47 14.29 -63.16
C ALA A 157 12.54 13.09 -62.97
N ARG A 158 13.08 11.89 -63.20
CA ARG A 158 12.42 10.63 -62.87
C ARG A 158 13.13 10.00 -61.67
N VAL A 159 12.41 9.84 -60.56
CA VAL A 159 12.92 9.19 -59.35
C VAL A 159 12.60 7.70 -59.43
N ASP A 160 13.63 6.85 -59.38
CA ASP A 160 13.56 5.39 -59.37
C ASP A 160 12.60 4.76 -60.42
N GLY A 161 12.67 5.24 -61.66
CA GLY A 161 11.86 4.68 -62.76
C GLY A 161 10.39 5.12 -62.79
N GLY A 162 9.98 6.06 -61.93
CA GLY A 162 8.61 6.58 -61.86
C GLY A 162 8.18 7.52 -62.99
N GLU A 163 7.15 8.32 -62.74
CA GLU A 163 6.73 9.39 -63.66
C GLU A 163 7.72 10.57 -63.63
N ILE A 164 7.74 11.35 -64.71
CA ILE A 164 8.57 12.56 -64.80
C ILE A 164 7.94 13.62 -63.89
N GLN A 165 8.73 14.14 -62.96
CA GLN A 165 8.35 15.22 -62.05
C GLN A 165 9.05 16.50 -62.49
N SER A 166 8.27 17.55 -62.78
CA SER A 166 8.83 18.88 -63.06
C SER A 166 9.43 19.54 -61.82
N LEU A 167 8.96 19.14 -60.63
CA LEU A 167 9.44 19.57 -59.32
C LEU A 167 9.50 18.35 -58.40
N VAL A 168 10.66 18.08 -57.82
CA VAL A 168 10.84 17.01 -56.82
C VAL A 168 10.56 17.58 -55.43
N GLU A 169 9.49 17.13 -54.81
CA GLU A 169 9.17 17.51 -53.42
C GLU A 169 9.95 16.62 -52.45
N LEU A 170 10.81 17.25 -51.65
CA LEU A 170 11.62 16.57 -50.66
C LEU A 170 10.78 16.18 -49.45
N GLN A 171 11.05 15.02 -48.87
CA GLN A 171 10.45 14.54 -47.63
C GLN A 171 11.56 14.38 -46.61
N LEU A 172 12.01 15.50 -46.05
CA LEU A 172 13.15 15.54 -45.14
C LEU A 172 12.79 14.93 -43.78
N GLU A 173 13.64 14.04 -43.28
CA GLU A 173 13.51 13.40 -41.97
C GLU A 173 14.46 14.04 -40.96
N ARG A 174 13.96 14.33 -39.75
CA ARG A 174 14.77 14.92 -38.67
C ARG A 174 15.75 13.88 -38.11
N LEU A 175 17.00 14.27 -37.96
CA LEU A 175 18.06 13.42 -37.40
C LEU A 175 18.07 13.38 -35.85
N GLY A 176 17.05 13.93 -35.19
CA GLY A 176 16.91 13.94 -33.74
C GLY A 176 15.67 13.19 -33.25
N THR A 177 15.47 13.21 -31.94
CA THR A 177 14.24 12.78 -31.26
C THR A 177 13.74 13.93 -30.39
N ARG A 178 12.45 14.25 -30.46
CA ARG A 178 11.79 15.21 -29.56
C ARG A 178 11.31 14.52 -28.30
N VAL A 179 11.43 15.19 -27.15
CA VAL A 179 10.91 14.74 -25.86
C VAL A 179 10.11 15.85 -25.20
N ASP A 180 8.86 15.55 -24.89
CA ASP A 180 7.94 16.38 -24.09
C ASP A 180 7.58 15.63 -22.81
N ILE A 181 7.54 16.32 -21.67
CA ILE A 181 7.33 15.71 -20.36
C ILE A 181 6.18 16.41 -19.63
N VAL A 182 5.29 15.63 -19.03
CA VAL A 182 4.31 16.08 -18.06
C VAL A 182 4.60 15.37 -16.74
N LEU A 183 5.00 16.13 -15.73
CA LEU A 183 5.20 15.63 -14.37
C LEU A 183 4.00 16.03 -13.50
N GLU A 184 3.45 15.06 -12.79
CA GLU A 184 2.31 15.18 -11.90
C GLU A 184 2.72 14.91 -10.44
N GLY A 185 2.20 15.69 -9.50
CA GLY A 185 2.42 15.55 -8.06
C GLY A 185 1.10 15.50 -7.30
N GLU A 186 0.97 14.52 -6.41
CA GLU A 186 -0.16 14.39 -5.47
C GLU A 186 -0.08 15.37 -4.29
N GLU A 187 1.02 16.12 -4.20
CA GLU A 187 1.24 17.22 -3.28
C GLU A 187 1.83 18.42 -4.04
N ASP A 188 1.83 19.61 -3.44
CA ASP A 188 2.46 20.77 -4.05
C ASP A 188 3.99 20.67 -3.97
N LEU A 189 4.61 20.32 -5.11
CA LEU A 189 6.05 20.13 -5.22
C LEU A 189 6.82 21.42 -5.57
N THR A 190 6.15 22.58 -5.62
CA THR A 190 6.73 23.85 -6.11
C THR A 190 8.02 24.25 -5.39
N ASN A 191 8.10 24.05 -4.07
CA ASN A 191 9.29 24.42 -3.30
C ASN A 191 10.44 23.42 -3.44
N TYR A 192 10.14 22.18 -3.81
CA TYR A 192 11.11 21.08 -3.83
C TYR A 192 11.68 20.82 -5.22
N PHE A 193 10.88 20.94 -6.28
CA PHE A 193 11.32 20.69 -7.65
C PHE A 193 12.35 21.73 -8.11
N LYS A 194 13.51 21.29 -8.61
CA LYS A 194 14.61 22.17 -9.10
C LYS A 194 14.91 22.03 -10.57
N GLY A 195 14.40 21.00 -11.23
CA GLY A 195 14.63 20.76 -12.64
C GLY A 195 14.71 19.27 -12.96
N ILE A 196 15.33 18.97 -14.11
CA ILE A 196 15.55 17.59 -14.56
C ILE A 196 16.95 17.43 -15.12
N THR A 197 17.44 16.19 -15.12
CA THR A 197 18.70 15.83 -15.77
C THR A 197 18.53 14.58 -16.63
N PHE A 198 18.97 14.65 -17.88
CA PHE A 198 19.19 13.48 -18.74
C PHE A 198 20.64 13.01 -18.61
N TYR A 199 20.82 11.71 -18.38
CA TYR A 199 22.13 11.08 -18.34
C TYR A 199 22.29 10.07 -19.47
N ASN A 200 23.55 9.75 -19.78
CA ASN A 200 23.93 8.71 -20.74
C ASN A 200 23.50 8.98 -22.19
N LEU A 201 23.46 10.26 -22.58
CA LEU A 201 23.19 10.66 -23.96
C LEU A 201 24.36 10.23 -24.87
N PRO A 202 24.07 9.80 -26.11
CA PRO A 202 25.09 9.52 -27.10
C PRO A 202 25.87 10.79 -27.47
N GLU A 203 27.15 10.64 -27.80
CA GLU A 203 28.02 11.77 -28.16
C GLU A 203 27.65 12.47 -29.48
N GLY A 204 26.75 11.88 -30.27
CA GLY A 204 26.25 12.41 -31.53
C GLY A 204 25.52 11.36 -32.37
N ILE A 205 25.48 11.59 -33.69
CA ILE A 205 25.02 10.64 -34.71
C ILE A 205 25.98 10.65 -35.90
N THR A 206 26.05 9.54 -36.63
CA THR A 206 26.79 9.44 -37.89
C THR A 206 25.80 9.51 -39.05
N LEU A 207 26.03 10.40 -40.02
CA LEU A 207 25.03 10.85 -41.00
C LEU A 207 24.36 9.71 -41.77
N MET A 208 25.12 8.70 -42.20
CA MET A 208 24.63 7.55 -42.97
C MET A 208 24.27 6.34 -42.11
N SER A 209 24.33 6.45 -40.79
CA SER A 209 24.07 5.35 -39.87
C SER A 209 22.74 5.55 -39.16
N ALA A 210 21.86 4.55 -39.23
CA ALA A 210 20.64 4.49 -38.42
C ALA A 210 20.91 4.06 -36.96
N SER A 211 22.19 3.90 -36.58
CA SER A 211 22.66 3.46 -35.26
C SER A 211 23.80 4.35 -34.77
N ASN A 212 23.85 4.61 -33.47
CA ASN A 212 24.96 5.28 -32.79
C ASN A 212 25.68 4.38 -31.78
N ALA A 213 25.54 3.06 -31.92
CA ALA A 213 26.20 2.09 -31.04
C ALA A 213 27.73 2.20 -31.01
N SER A 214 28.35 2.75 -32.06
CA SER A 214 29.80 2.97 -32.18
C SER A 214 30.30 4.25 -31.51
N LEU A 215 29.40 5.15 -31.11
CA LEU A 215 29.75 6.41 -30.45
C LEU A 215 29.74 6.25 -28.92
N GLY A 216 30.55 7.06 -28.23
CA GLY A 216 30.57 7.11 -26.77
C GLY A 216 29.24 7.58 -26.18
N ARG A 217 28.99 7.26 -24.91
CA ARG A 217 27.79 7.69 -24.15
C ARG A 217 28.21 8.26 -22.80
N SER A 218 28.47 9.56 -22.80
CA SER A 218 29.01 10.25 -21.62
C SER A 218 28.36 11.61 -21.39
N LYS A 219 27.45 12.03 -22.29
CA LYS A 219 26.85 13.36 -22.26
C LYS A 219 25.66 13.37 -21.31
N ASN A 220 25.61 14.40 -20.48
CA ASN A 220 24.52 14.65 -19.55
C ASN A 220 23.99 16.05 -19.80
N ARG A 221 22.67 16.22 -19.82
CA ARG A 221 22.01 17.52 -19.97
C ARG A 221 21.19 17.81 -18.74
N LYS A 222 21.54 18.88 -18.05
CA LYS A 222 20.83 19.37 -16.87
C LYS A 222 20.07 20.63 -17.23
N PHE A 223 18.81 20.67 -16.84
CA PHE A 223 17.93 21.82 -17.00
C PHE A 223 17.43 22.25 -15.63
N THR A 224 17.65 23.51 -15.26
CA THR A 224 17.26 24.03 -13.95
C THR A 224 16.20 25.11 -14.06
N LEU A 225 15.40 25.29 -13.01
CA LEU A 225 14.46 26.40 -12.94
C LEU A 225 15.14 27.79 -13.01
N THR A 226 16.43 27.87 -12.64
CA THR A 226 17.19 29.13 -12.61
C THR A 226 17.70 29.51 -13.99
N ASP A 227 18.30 28.54 -14.68
CA ASP A 227 19.03 28.79 -15.94
C ASP A 227 18.14 28.55 -17.17
N ASP A 228 17.11 27.70 -17.04
CA ASP A 228 16.33 27.15 -18.16
C ASP A 228 14.81 27.34 -17.96
N ALA A 229 14.40 28.40 -17.25
CA ALA A 229 13.01 28.64 -16.85
C ALA A 229 11.99 28.52 -18.01
N SER A 230 12.37 28.89 -19.24
CA SER A 230 11.50 28.84 -20.42
C SER A 230 11.02 27.44 -20.80
N TYR A 231 11.72 26.38 -20.38
CA TYR A 231 11.30 25.00 -20.62
C TYR A 231 10.21 24.53 -19.65
N PHE A 232 10.04 25.21 -18.51
CA PHE A 232 9.20 24.76 -17.41
C PHE A 232 7.92 25.58 -17.30
N THR A 233 6.80 24.98 -17.66
CA THR A 233 5.48 25.60 -17.52
C THR A 233 4.71 24.97 -16.37
N SER A 234 4.40 25.76 -15.35
CA SER A 234 3.41 25.37 -14.34
C SER A 234 2.02 25.41 -14.96
N VAL A 235 1.25 24.35 -14.77
CA VAL A 235 -0.12 24.29 -15.28
C VAL A 235 -1.04 23.98 -14.12
N PHE A 236 -2.20 24.63 -14.07
CA PHE A 236 -3.24 24.20 -13.16
C PHE A 236 -3.68 22.78 -13.56
N PRO A 237 -3.72 21.83 -12.63
CA PRO A 237 -4.16 20.47 -12.96
C PRO A 237 -5.54 20.52 -13.61
N SER A 238 -5.77 19.75 -14.66
CA SER A 238 -7.09 19.63 -15.31
C SER A 238 -8.14 19.07 -14.33
N LEU A 239 -9.43 19.19 -14.62
CA LEU A 239 -10.48 18.60 -13.77
C LEU A 239 -10.26 17.08 -13.56
N GLU A 240 -9.80 16.39 -14.61
CA GLU A 240 -9.43 14.97 -14.54
C GLU A 240 -8.21 14.75 -13.62
N GLN A 241 -7.17 15.57 -13.72
CA GLN A 241 -5.99 15.48 -12.85
C GLN A 241 -6.32 15.82 -11.40
N GLN A 242 -7.11 16.86 -11.15
CA GLN A 242 -7.62 17.21 -9.81
C GLN A 242 -8.43 16.06 -9.21
N SER A 243 -9.22 15.36 -10.04
CA SER A 243 -10.00 14.19 -9.59
C SER A 243 -9.13 12.99 -9.18
N ARG A 244 -7.90 12.90 -9.70
CA ARG A 244 -6.86 11.92 -9.32
C ARG A 244 -6.02 12.36 -8.11
N GLY A 245 -6.35 13.50 -7.49
CA GLY A 245 -5.58 14.08 -6.38
C GLY A 245 -4.30 14.81 -6.81
N ILE A 246 -4.12 15.06 -8.11
CA ILE A 246 -2.99 15.84 -8.61
C ILE A 246 -3.24 17.31 -8.32
N VAL A 247 -2.40 17.89 -7.46
CA VAL A 247 -2.44 19.30 -7.09
C VAL A 247 -1.30 20.09 -7.74
N TRP A 248 -0.33 19.38 -8.33
CA TRP A 248 0.84 19.97 -8.97
C TRP A 248 1.07 19.35 -10.34
N VAL A 249 1.17 20.18 -11.38
CA VAL A 249 1.53 19.75 -12.73
C VAL A 249 2.62 20.66 -13.28
N LYS A 250 3.68 20.03 -13.80
CA LYS A 250 4.75 20.69 -14.52
C LYS A 250 4.86 20.11 -15.91
N LYS A 251 4.60 20.95 -16.92
CA LYS A 251 4.91 20.64 -18.30
C LYS A 251 6.33 21.09 -18.60
N ILE A 252 7.09 20.22 -19.24
CA ILE A 252 8.46 20.45 -19.65
C ILE A 252 8.54 20.11 -21.13
N THR A 253 8.56 21.12 -21.99
CA THR A 253 8.28 20.93 -23.42
C THR A 253 9.51 21.18 -24.28
N ARG A 254 9.57 20.40 -25.37
CA ARG A 254 10.49 20.52 -26.50
C ARG A 254 11.96 20.35 -26.11
N PHE A 255 12.36 19.16 -25.71
CA PHE A 255 13.78 18.76 -25.74
C PHE A 255 14.10 18.07 -27.05
N ILE A 256 15.12 18.54 -27.75
CA ILE A 256 15.67 17.82 -28.91
C ILE A 256 16.89 17.06 -28.43
N LEU A 257 16.90 15.74 -28.60
CA LEU A 257 18.03 14.87 -28.32
C LEU A 257 18.54 14.25 -29.63
N PRO A 258 19.81 13.85 -29.71
CA PRO A 258 20.22 12.94 -30.78
C PRO A 258 19.39 11.67 -30.68
N PHE A 259 19.02 11.05 -31.81
CA PHE A 259 18.41 9.73 -31.75
C PHE A 259 19.34 8.75 -31.03
N SER A 260 18.81 7.66 -30.51
CA SER A 260 19.56 6.70 -29.69
C SER A 260 19.24 5.29 -30.14
N ASN A 261 19.75 4.88 -31.30
CA ASN A 261 19.51 3.54 -31.85
C ASN A 261 20.77 2.69 -31.73
N PHE A 262 20.62 1.47 -31.23
CA PHE A 262 21.73 0.55 -31.06
C PHE A 262 21.23 -0.90 -31.09
N SER A 263 22.12 -1.81 -31.45
CA SER A 263 21.87 -3.25 -31.37
C SER A 263 22.85 -3.88 -30.37
N PRO A 264 22.39 -4.78 -29.49
CA PRO A 264 20.99 -5.19 -29.33
C PRO A 264 20.15 -4.09 -28.64
N GLU A 265 18.88 -3.95 -29.03
CA GLU A 265 17.99 -2.85 -28.60
C GLU A 265 17.67 -2.87 -27.09
N ASP A 266 17.96 -3.98 -26.43
CA ASP A 266 17.66 -4.31 -25.03
C ASP A 266 18.81 -4.03 -24.05
N ASP A 267 19.91 -3.44 -24.53
CA ASP A 267 21.08 -3.12 -23.72
C ASP A 267 20.77 -1.96 -22.75
N GLU A 268 20.44 -2.29 -21.51
CA GLU A 268 20.10 -1.32 -20.46
C GLU A 268 21.26 -0.37 -20.12
N SER A 269 22.52 -0.82 -20.28
CA SER A 269 23.70 0.04 -20.03
C SER A 269 23.78 1.25 -20.96
N LYS A 270 23.04 1.16 -22.07
CA LYS A 270 22.93 2.14 -23.13
C LYS A 270 21.66 2.99 -23.02
N ALA A 271 20.83 2.79 -22.01
CA ALA A 271 19.61 3.56 -21.82
C ALA A 271 19.89 5.00 -21.39
N ILE A 272 19.15 5.95 -21.98
CA ILE A 272 19.13 7.33 -21.49
C ILE A 272 18.34 7.34 -20.18
N THR A 273 18.85 8.02 -19.16
CA THR A 273 18.19 8.09 -17.84
C THR A 273 17.65 9.48 -17.59
N LEU A 274 16.36 9.58 -17.26
CA LEU A 274 15.73 10.80 -16.79
C LEU A 274 15.71 10.82 -15.26
N LYS A 275 16.19 11.92 -14.67
CA LYS A 275 16.13 12.17 -13.23
C LYS A 275 15.36 13.47 -12.96
N VAL A 276 14.47 13.43 -11.97
CA VAL A 276 13.80 14.61 -11.43
C VAL A 276 14.64 15.13 -10.27
N ASP A 277 15.15 16.37 -10.39
CA ASP A 277 16.01 16.96 -9.37
C ASP A 277 15.15 17.64 -8.29
N MET A 278 15.23 17.11 -7.06
CA MET A 278 14.48 17.59 -5.90
C MET A 278 15.43 18.14 -4.83
N GLU A 279 15.06 19.26 -4.22
CA GLU A 279 15.72 19.83 -3.04
C GLU A 279 15.17 19.20 -1.76
N ASN A 280 16.08 18.79 -0.87
CA ASN A 280 15.76 18.23 0.46
C ASN A 280 14.79 17.03 0.43
N ARG A 281 14.68 16.33 -0.70
CA ARG A 281 13.88 15.13 -0.91
C ARG A 281 14.59 14.14 -1.83
N HIS A 282 14.16 12.89 -1.82
CA HIS A 282 14.66 11.89 -2.78
C HIS A 282 14.39 12.36 -4.21
N SER A 283 15.41 12.31 -5.07
CA SER A 283 15.32 12.69 -6.47
C SER A 283 15.09 11.45 -7.32
N PRO A 284 13.85 11.14 -7.73
CA PRO A 284 13.55 9.87 -8.36
C PRO A 284 14.00 9.89 -9.83
N SER A 285 14.40 8.73 -10.35
CA SER A 285 14.93 8.58 -11.72
C SER A 285 14.41 7.30 -12.39
N CYS A 286 14.41 7.29 -13.72
CA CYS A 286 14.07 6.10 -14.51
C CYS A 286 14.83 6.07 -15.85
N HIS A 287 15.01 4.87 -16.40
CA HIS A 287 15.49 4.70 -17.77
C HIS A 287 14.36 5.01 -18.76
N LEU A 288 14.68 5.79 -19.79
CA LEU A 288 13.81 5.95 -20.95
C LEU A 288 13.83 4.64 -21.72
N LYS A 289 12.66 3.99 -21.81
CA LYS A 289 12.50 2.73 -22.52
C LYS A 289 11.16 2.68 -23.25
N ILE A 290 11.21 2.17 -24.47
CA ILE A 290 10.03 1.68 -25.17
C ILE A 290 9.71 0.30 -24.57
N GLN A 291 8.61 0.21 -23.84
CA GLN A 291 8.22 -1.03 -23.15
C GLN A 291 7.80 -2.11 -24.16
N ALA A 292 8.78 -2.90 -24.60
CA ALA A 292 8.60 -4.02 -25.53
C ALA A 292 8.52 -5.37 -24.81
N LYS A 293 9.01 -5.48 -23.57
CA LYS A 293 9.01 -6.75 -22.82
C LYS A 293 7.57 -7.22 -22.58
N GLY A 294 7.28 -8.47 -22.93
CA GLY A 294 5.95 -9.07 -22.81
C GLY A 294 4.97 -8.69 -23.93
N VAL A 295 5.40 -7.86 -24.89
CA VAL A 295 4.62 -7.53 -26.10
C VAL A 295 4.98 -8.51 -27.22
N ALA A 296 3.99 -9.22 -27.77
CA ALA A 296 4.19 -10.19 -28.87
C ALA A 296 5.30 -11.24 -28.63
N GLY A 297 5.58 -11.59 -27.36
CA GLY A 297 6.61 -12.57 -26.99
C GLY A 297 8.03 -12.01 -26.84
N ALA A 298 8.24 -10.70 -26.91
CA ALA A 298 9.55 -10.10 -26.65
C ALA A 298 9.96 -10.27 -25.17
N SER A 299 11.18 -10.76 -24.94
CA SER A 299 11.67 -11.09 -23.59
C SER A 299 12.28 -9.89 -22.83
N LYS A 300 12.49 -8.76 -23.52
CA LYS A 300 13.18 -7.58 -23.00
C LYS A 300 12.61 -6.27 -23.57
N ASP A 301 12.84 -5.17 -22.85
CA ASP A 301 12.41 -3.83 -23.25
C ASP A 301 13.36 -3.26 -24.31
N ASN A 302 12.90 -2.28 -25.08
CA ASN A 302 13.70 -1.61 -26.10
C ASN A 302 14.13 -0.23 -25.56
N TYR A 303 15.45 -0.03 -25.40
CA TYR A 303 16.06 1.20 -24.89
C TYR A 303 16.49 2.17 -25.99
N THR A 304 16.10 1.90 -27.24
CA THR A 304 16.35 2.78 -28.37
C THR A 304 15.34 3.91 -28.47
N LEU A 305 15.78 5.07 -28.97
CA LEU A 305 14.93 6.22 -29.28
C LEU A 305 15.10 6.57 -30.76
N PRO A 306 14.13 6.29 -31.63
CA PRO A 306 14.27 6.48 -33.08
C PRO A 306 14.38 7.96 -33.48
N TYR A 307 15.03 8.20 -34.61
CA TYR A 307 15.05 9.53 -35.24
C TYR A 307 13.66 9.88 -35.79
N ASN A 308 13.46 11.15 -36.10
CA ASN A 308 12.19 11.71 -36.60
C ASN A 308 10.95 11.32 -35.78
N SER A 309 11.14 11.15 -34.46
CA SER A 309 10.11 10.73 -33.51
C SER A 309 9.94 11.73 -32.36
N ALA A 310 8.73 11.84 -31.84
CA ALA A 310 8.38 12.64 -30.66
C ALA A 310 7.92 11.73 -29.52
N LEU A 311 8.52 11.89 -28.34
CA LEU A 311 8.22 11.15 -27.12
C LEU A 311 7.39 12.02 -26.20
N LEU A 312 6.17 11.60 -25.88
CA LEU A 312 5.39 12.19 -24.80
C LEU A 312 5.56 11.33 -23.54
N LEU A 313 6.23 11.89 -22.55
CA LEU A 313 6.48 11.28 -21.25
C LEU A 313 5.47 11.84 -20.24
N THR A 314 4.64 10.99 -19.64
CA THR A 314 3.77 11.40 -18.52
C THR A 314 4.19 10.63 -17.29
N GLY A 315 4.54 11.33 -16.21
CA GLY A 315 5.02 10.66 -14.99
C GLY A 315 4.43 11.26 -13.72
N THR A 316 4.12 10.38 -12.77
CA THR A 316 3.72 10.78 -11.41
C THR A 316 4.95 10.68 -10.51
N ILE A 317 5.27 11.77 -9.81
CA ILE A 317 6.41 11.83 -8.90
C ILE A 317 6.07 11.06 -7.61
N LYS A 318 6.46 9.77 -7.60
CA LYS A 318 6.46 8.87 -6.44
C LYS A 318 7.77 8.07 -6.39
N SER A 319 7.95 7.23 -5.37
CA SER A 319 9.14 6.37 -5.23
C SER A 319 8.77 4.89 -5.44
N PRO A 320 9.21 4.23 -6.54
CA PRO A 320 10.03 4.76 -7.64
C PRO A 320 9.25 5.67 -8.62
N LEU A 321 9.96 6.48 -9.43
CA LEU A 321 9.35 7.34 -10.46
C LEU A 321 8.55 6.46 -11.42
N ASN A 322 7.26 6.73 -11.57
CA ASN A 322 6.41 6.04 -12.54
C ASN A 322 6.28 6.94 -13.77
N LEU A 323 6.78 6.47 -14.91
CA LEU A 323 6.85 7.21 -16.17
C LEU A 323 6.25 6.35 -17.30
N ASN A 324 5.19 6.84 -17.92
CA ASN A 324 4.63 6.28 -19.14
C ASN A 324 5.26 6.99 -20.35
N ILE A 325 5.73 6.23 -21.33
CA ILE A 325 6.38 6.74 -22.56
C ILE A 325 5.50 6.42 -23.75
N GLN A 326 4.97 7.45 -24.41
CA GLN A 326 4.29 7.33 -25.70
C GLN A 326 5.23 7.81 -26.80
N VAL A 327 5.69 6.90 -27.67
CA VAL A 327 6.41 7.27 -28.92
C VAL A 327 5.38 7.59 -30.01
N THR A 328 5.45 8.78 -30.56
CA THR A 328 4.67 9.19 -31.72
C THR A 328 5.64 9.56 -32.84
N PRO A 329 5.28 9.35 -34.12
CA PRO A 329 5.98 10.04 -35.21
C PRO A 329 5.98 11.55 -34.96
N TRP A 330 7.00 12.26 -35.43
CA TRP A 330 7.16 13.69 -35.15
C TRP A 330 6.20 14.53 -36.02
N GLY A 331 4.89 14.44 -35.71
CA GLY A 331 3.71 14.97 -36.42
C GLY A 331 2.57 13.92 -36.53
N GLU A 332 1.35 14.30 -36.94
CA GLU A 332 0.27 13.32 -37.25
C GLU A 332 0.65 12.55 -38.52
N GLU A 333 0.60 11.21 -38.65
CA GLU A 333 -0.10 10.17 -37.89
C GLU A 333 0.84 9.18 -37.15
N ASN A 334 0.27 8.59 -36.09
CA ASN A 334 0.62 7.31 -35.46
C ASN A 334 1.41 6.31 -36.33
N HIS A 335 2.49 5.69 -35.83
CA HIS A 335 2.98 4.32 -36.11
C HIS A 335 4.11 3.99 -35.09
N ASN A 336 4.23 2.82 -34.45
CA ASN A 336 4.58 1.49 -35.00
C ASN A 336 4.15 0.31 -34.09
N TRP A 337 3.13 0.47 -33.24
CA TRP A 337 2.67 -0.60 -32.31
C TRP A 337 1.25 -1.09 -32.58
N GLN A 338 0.80 -0.89 -33.81
CA GLN A 338 -0.58 -1.08 -34.23
C GLN A 338 -0.68 -2.31 -35.14
N VAL A 339 -1.52 -3.27 -34.76
CA VAL A 339 -2.13 -4.16 -35.76
C VAL A 339 -3.30 -3.39 -36.37
N GLY A 340 -2.99 -2.42 -37.24
CA GLY A 340 -3.95 -1.47 -37.83
C GLY A 340 -4.56 -0.53 -36.80
N ASN A 341 -4.09 0.70 -36.68
CA ASN A 341 -4.63 1.79 -35.84
C ASN A 341 -4.92 1.52 -34.34
N PHE A 342 -4.75 0.31 -33.77
CA PHE A 342 -5.09 -0.01 -32.37
C PHE A 342 -3.92 0.08 -31.36
N TYR A 343 -4.17 0.50 -30.11
CA TYR A 343 -3.19 0.55 -29.00
C TYR A 343 -3.74 -0.01 -27.68
N LEU A 344 -2.83 -0.46 -26.80
CA LEU A 344 -3.11 -0.85 -25.41
C LEU A 344 -1.90 -0.45 -24.55
N ASN A 345 -2.03 0.67 -23.84
CA ASN A 345 -0.99 1.25 -22.98
C ASN A 345 -1.32 0.94 -21.52
N VAL A 346 -0.32 0.55 -20.73
CA VAL A 346 -0.44 0.20 -19.31
C VAL A 346 0.58 1.01 -18.51
N SER A 347 0.25 1.42 -17.28
CA SER A 347 1.16 2.19 -16.42
C SER A 347 2.35 1.37 -15.97
N ASP A 348 2.14 0.08 -15.72
CA ASP A 348 3.14 -0.84 -15.18
C ASP A 348 2.91 -2.26 -15.71
N ILE A 349 3.99 -2.99 -15.97
CA ILE A 349 3.99 -4.42 -16.31
C ILE A 349 4.76 -5.26 -15.28
N ASN A 350 5.28 -4.62 -14.24
CA ASN A 350 6.00 -5.29 -13.16
C ASN A 350 5.69 -4.58 -11.85
N VAL A 351 5.00 -5.29 -10.94
CA VAL A 351 4.57 -4.77 -9.65
C VAL A 351 4.90 -5.76 -8.55
N SER A 352 5.14 -5.24 -7.34
CA SER A 352 5.38 -6.04 -6.14
C SER A 352 4.29 -5.74 -5.11
N ILE A 353 3.67 -6.80 -4.60
CA ILE A 353 2.63 -6.73 -3.58
C ILE A 353 2.93 -7.69 -2.44
N THR A 354 2.37 -7.38 -1.28
CA THR A 354 2.29 -8.27 -0.13
C THR A 354 0.89 -8.88 -0.05
N ASP A 355 0.63 -9.66 1.00
CA ASP A 355 -0.70 -10.15 1.30
C ASP A 355 -1.63 -9.09 1.92
N PHE A 356 -1.14 -7.93 2.36
CA PHE A 356 -1.95 -6.84 2.97
C PHE A 356 -2.02 -5.57 2.12
N ASN A 357 -1.18 -5.43 1.10
CA ASN A 357 -1.18 -4.30 0.17
C ASN A 357 -1.75 -4.71 -1.21
N GLY A 358 -1.74 -3.78 -2.16
CA GLY A 358 -1.98 -4.09 -3.57
C GLY A 358 -1.27 -3.14 -4.53
N ALA A 359 -1.47 -3.40 -5.81
CA ALA A 359 -0.97 -2.55 -6.89
C ALA A 359 -2.14 -2.05 -7.74
N ARG A 360 -2.11 -0.76 -8.10
CA ARG A 360 -3.03 -0.20 -9.08
C ARG A 360 -2.33 -0.05 -10.41
N ILE A 361 -2.91 -0.61 -11.46
CA ILE A 361 -2.45 -0.41 -12.85
C ILE A 361 -3.53 0.33 -13.59
N THR A 362 -3.18 1.50 -14.14
CA THR A 362 -4.06 2.25 -15.04
C THR A 362 -3.68 1.95 -16.49
N PHE A 363 -4.65 1.96 -17.39
CA PHE A 363 -4.42 1.66 -18.79
C PHE A 363 -5.32 2.47 -19.71
N SER A 364 -4.93 2.59 -20.97
CA SER A 364 -5.70 3.26 -22.01
C SER A 364 -5.64 2.46 -23.31
N SER A 365 -6.73 2.45 -24.06
CA SER A 365 -6.83 1.74 -25.34
C SER A 365 -7.82 2.45 -26.25
N ASN A 366 -7.72 2.25 -27.56
CA ASN A 366 -8.78 2.57 -28.52
C ASN A 366 -9.52 1.32 -29.01
N MET A 367 -9.30 0.18 -28.36
CA MET A 367 -10.02 -1.07 -28.65
C MET A 367 -11.35 -1.06 -27.87
N PRO A 368 -12.47 -1.48 -28.50
CA PRO A 368 -13.78 -1.45 -27.85
C PRO A 368 -13.89 -2.29 -26.58
N LYS A 369 -13.09 -3.36 -26.47
CA LYS A 369 -13.09 -4.28 -25.31
C LYS A 369 -11.68 -4.44 -24.77
N VAL A 370 -11.50 -4.20 -23.47
CA VAL A 370 -10.28 -4.53 -22.73
C VAL A 370 -10.67 -5.32 -21.48
N HIS A 371 -9.98 -6.42 -21.21
CA HIS A 371 -10.28 -7.30 -20.07
C HIS A 371 -9.07 -8.17 -19.68
N VAL A 372 -9.08 -8.69 -18.45
CA VAL A 372 -8.08 -9.64 -17.96
C VAL A 372 -8.46 -11.06 -18.37
N LEU A 373 -7.48 -11.84 -18.86
CA LEU A 373 -7.69 -13.22 -19.27
C LEU A 373 -7.93 -14.16 -18.07
N PRO A 374 -8.69 -15.26 -18.27
CA PRO A 374 -9.07 -16.19 -17.21
C PRO A 374 -7.91 -17.02 -16.64
N ASP A 375 -6.79 -17.12 -17.37
CA ASP A 375 -5.60 -17.85 -16.97
C ASP A 375 -4.38 -16.92 -16.84
N LEU A 376 -3.51 -17.25 -15.90
CA LEU A 376 -2.21 -16.61 -15.68
C LEU A 376 -1.09 -17.66 -15.65
N TYR A 377 0.16 -17.20 -15.74
CA TYR A 377 1.34 -18.07 -15.62
C TYR A 377 2.02 -17.91 -14.27
N VAL A 378 2.61 -19.01 -13.78
CA VAL A 378 3.36 -19.05 -12.52
C VAL A 378 4.86 -19.13 -12.79
N GLY A 379 5.66 -18.31 -12.11
CA GLY A 379 7.12 -18.28 -12.23
C GLY A 379 7.63 -17.38 -13.36
N GLU A 380 8.96 -17.29 -13.47
CA GLU A 380 9.62 -16.41 -14.47
C GLU A 380 9.67 -17.01 -15.88
N GLU A 381 9.72 -18.34 -15.97
CA GLU A 381 9.70 -19.10 -17.23
C GLU A 381 8.33 -19.80 -17.40
N GLN A 382 7.87 -20.03 -18.63
CA GLN A 382 6.59 -20.72 -18.85
C GLN A 382 6.68 -22.19 -18.46
N VAL A 383 6.05 -22.57 -17.34
CA VAL A 383 5.99 -23.98 -16.90
C VAL A 383 4.61 -24.40 -16.35
N VAL A 384 3.77 -23.51 -15.82
CA VAL A 384 2.45 -23.89 -15.27
C VAL A 384 1.41 -22.76 -15.43
N ASN A 385 0.21 -23.10 -15.93
CA ASN A 385 -0.96 -22.21 -15.96
C ASN A 385 -1.80 -22.37 -14.69
N MET A 386 -2.38 -21.28 -14.20
CA MET A 386 -3.34 -21.27 -13.09
C MET A 386 -4.49 -20.32 -13.42
N SER A 387 -5.69 -20.59 -12.90
CA SER A 387 -6.82 -19.68 -13.09
C SER A 387 -6.54 -18.34 -12.41
N THR A 388 -6.64 -17.23 -13.15
CA THR A 388 -6.49 -15.86 -12.63
C THR A 388 -7.44 -15.62 -11.47
N GLY A 389 -8.69 -16.07 -11.58
CA GLY A 389 -9.69 -15.92 -10.53
C GLY A 389 -9.46 -16.78 -9.28
N LYS A 390 -8.40 -17.61 -9.25
CA LYS A 390 -7.93 -18.33 -8.05
C LYS A 390 -6.76 -17.64 -7.34
N VAL A 391 -6.22 -16.56 -7.92
CA VAL A 391 -5.07 -15.82 -7.37
C VAL A 391 -5.42 -14.36 -7.14
N PHE A 392 -5.95 -13.71 -8.18
CA PHE A 392 -6.39 -12.32 -8.20
C PHE A 392 -7.88 -12.31 -8.56
N ASN A 393 -8.71 -12.58 -7.56
CA ASN A 393 -10.14 -12.69 -7.69
C ASN A 393 -10.74 -11.36 -8.20
N ASP A 394 -11.83 -11.50 -8.95
CA ASP A 394 -12.64 -10.39 -9.47
C ASP A 394 -11.92 -9.43 -10.43
N LEU A 395 -10.77 -9.83 -11.01
CA LEU A 395 -10.17 -9.13 -12.16
C LEU A 395 -10.73 -9.60 -13.51
N VAL A 396 -11.09 -10.89 -13.59
CA VAL A 396 -11.61 -11.50 -14.82
C VAL A 396 -13.06 -11.06 -15.02
N PHE A 397 -13.35 -10.57 -16.23
CA PHE A 397 -14.68 -10.11 -16.60
C PHE A 397 -15.59 -11.31 -16.93
N THR A 398 -16.22 -11.87 -15.89
CA THR A 398 -17.15 -13.00 -15.99
C THR A 398 -18.56 -12.56 -15.61
N PRO A 399 -19.61 -12.94 -16.37
CA PRO A 399 -21.00 -12.63 -16.02
C PRO A 399 -21.34 -13.03 -14.59
N VAL A 400 -21.91 -12.10 -13.84
CA VAL A 400 -22.39 -12.38 -12.49
C VAL A 400 -23.81 -12.91 -12.58
N VAL A 401 -24.01 -14.18 -12.22
CA VAL A 401 -25.32 -14.81 -12.16
C VAL A 401 -25.92 -14.68 -10.76
N ASN A 402 -27.21 -14.38 -10.68
CA ASN A 402 -27.96 -14.29 -9.41
C ASN A 402 -27.39 -13.28 -8.40
N SER A 403 -26.89 -12.11 -8.82
CA SER A 403 -26.52 -11.01 -7.89
C SER A 403 -27.74 -10.17 -7.51
N PRO A 404 -28.11 -10.08 -6.21
CA PRO A 404 -29.13 -9.16 -5.75
C PRO A 404 -28.59 -7.74 -5.51
N TRP A 405 -27.27 -7.55 -5.43
CA TRP A 405 -26.68 -6.28 -5.01
C TRP A 405 -26.00 -5.53 -6.15
N PHE A 406 -25.37 -6.22 -7.11
CA PHE A 406 -24.47 -5.60 -8.10
C PHE A 406 -24.61 -6.22 -9.49
N ALA A 407 -25.79 -6.08 -10.11
CA ALA A 407 -26.05 -6.58 -11.46
C ALA A 407 -25.15 -5.93 -12.54
N GLN A 408 -24.53 -4.78 -12.25
CA GLN A 408 -23.64 -4.07 -13.16
C GLN A 408 -22.30 -4.80 -13.39
N TYR A 409 -21.85 -5.67 -12.49
CA TYR A 409 -20.56 -6.33 -12.63
C TYR A 409 -20.62 -7.51 -13.58
N GLY A 410 -19.56 -7.69 -14.36
CA GLY A 410 -19.40 -8.82 -15.27
C GLY A 410 -20.27 -8.78 -16.53
N ASN A 411 -21.06 -7.72 -16.73
CA ASN A 411 -21.86 -7.50 -17.94
C ASN A 411 -21.55 -6.12 -18.52
N PRO A 412 -21.38 -5.97 -19.86
CA PRO A 412 -21.12 -4.66 -20.45
C PRO A 412 -22.30 -3.71 -20.22
N VAL A 413 -22.02 -2.50 -19.73
CA VAL A 413 -23.02 -1.46 -19.52
C VAL A 413 -22.90 -0.43 -20.64
N HIS A 414 -24.00 -0.17 -21.34
CA HIS A 414 -24.08 0.83 -22.41
C HIS A 414 -24.77 2.09 -21.88
N ASP A 415 -24.06 3.21 -21.87
CA ASP A 415 -24.49 4.49 -21.31
C ASP A 415 -24.23 5.62 -22.31
N GLY A 416 -25.21 5.84 -23.20
CA GLY A 416 -25.08 6.77 -24.32
C GLY A 416 -23.93 6.36 -25.25
N LYS A 417 -22.93 7.23 -25.37
CA LYS A 417 -21.72 6.99 -26.17
C LYS A 417 -20.66 6.14 -25.47
N PHE A 418 -20.82 5.83 -24.19
CA PHE A 418 -19.85 5.08 -23.40
C PHE A 418 -20.24 3.61 -23.27
N VAL A 419 -19.26 2.72 -23.40
CA VAL A 419 -19.38 1.30 -23.05
C VAL A 419 -18.46 1.02 -21.87
N LYS A 420 -18.99 0.43 -20.80
CA LYS A 420 -18.26 0.16 -19.55
C LYS A 420 -18.15 -1.35 -19.32
N TYR A 421 -16.94 -1.81 -19.01
CA TYR A 421 -16.63 -3.18 -18.59
C TYR A 421 -16.13 -3.12 -17.15
N GLU A 422 -16.94 -3.54 -16.19
CA GLU A 422 -16.64 -3.36 -14.77
C GLU A 422 -16.75 -4.65 -13.96
N THR A 423 -15.84 -4.79 -13.00
CA THR A 423 -15.93 -5.67 -11.84
C THR A 423 -15.73 -4.81 -10.59
N SER A 424 -15.63 -5.41 -9.39
CA SER A 424 -15.28 -4.62 -8.20
C SER A 424 -13.80 -4.23 -8.12
N ARG A 425 -12.94 -4.68 -9.06
CA ARG A 425 -11.50 -4.40 -9.07
C ARG A 425 -10.94 -4.02 -10.44
N PHE A 426 -11.78 -3.98 -11.46
CA PHE A 426 -11.42 -3.65 -12.83
C PHE A 426 -12.50 -2.73 -13.40
N SER A 427 -12.11 -1.68 -14.10
CA SER A 427 -13.04 -0.93 -14.95
C SER A 427 -12.34 -0.52 -16.23
N TYR A 428 -13.06 -0.58 -17.35
CA TYR A 428 -12.66 0.01 -18.61
C TYR A 428 -13.86 0.74 -19.22
N ILE A 429 -13.69 2.04 -19.49
CA ILE A 429 -14.69 2.91 -20.09
C ILE A 429 -14.20 3.29 -21.48
N TYR A 430 -15.01 2.97 -22.51
CA TYR A 430 -14.72 3.23 -23.91
C TYR A 430 -15.73 4.21 -24.50
N ASP A 431 -15.26 5.31 -25.08
CA ASP A 431 -16.05 6.26 -25.86
C ASP A 431 -16.13 5.81 -27.32
N THR A 432 -17.34 5.47 -27.76
CA THR A 432 -17.61 4.97 -29.12
C THR A 432 -17.46 6.03 -30.21
N GLU A 433 -17.55 7.32 -29.88
CA GLU A 433 -17.41 8.43 -30.84
C GLU A 433 -15.95 8.79 -31.08
N SER A 434 -15.20 9.04 -30.00
CA SER A 434 -13.76 9.38 -30.09
C SER A 434 -12.88 8.16 -30.33
N LYS A 435 -13.43 6.95 -30.15
CA LYS A 435 -12.69 5.68 -30.20
C LYS A 435 -11.51 5.69 -29.23
N THR A 436 -11.75 6.12 -28.01
CA THR A 436 -10.73 6.14 -26.95
C THR A 436 -11.32 5.59 -25.66
N GLY A 437 -10.49 4.97 -24.84
CA GLY A 437 -10.91 4.42 -23.57
C GLY A 437 -9.80 4.41 -22.53
N SER A 438 -10.24 4.42 -21.28
CA SER A 438 -9.39 4.46 -20.08
C SER A 438 -9.91 3.45 -19.06
N GLY A 439 -9.00 2.85 -18.31
CA GLY A 439 -9.37 1.88 -17.29
C GLY A 439 -8.33 1.74 -16.18
N TYR A 440 -8.70 0.98 -15.17
CA TYR A 440 -7.85 0.63 -14.05
C TYR A 440 -8.07 -0.82 -13.63
N MET A 441 -7.08 -1.39 -12.95
CA MET A 441 -7.22 -2.63 -12.20
C MET A 441 -6.49 -2.54 -10.85
N ASP A 442 -7.15 -2.98 -9.79
CA ASP A 442 -6.57 -3.14 -8.46
C ASP A 442 -6.21 -4.61 -8.22
N ILE A 443 -4.91 -4.88 -8.20
CA ILE A 443 -4.35 -6.22 -8.01
C ILE A 443 -4.11 -6.45 -6.52
N LEU A 444 -4.82 -7.43 -5.97
CA LEU A 444 -4.73 -7.90 -4.58
C LEU A 444 -4.65 -9.42 -4.58
N LEU A 445 -3.80 -9.99 -3.72
CA LEU A 445 -3.74 -11.44 -3.52
C LEU A 445 -5.00 -11.95 -2.81
N ASP A 446 -5.63 -13.02 -3.31
CA ASP A 446 -6.91 -13.54 -2.80
C ASP A 446 -6.88 -15.04 -2.47
N GLU A 447 -7.60 -15.89 -3.22
CA GLU A 447 -7.75 -17.34 -2.96
C GLU A 447 -6.42 -18.07 -2.80
N TYR A 448 -5.38 -17.59 -3.48
CA TYR A 448 -4.04 -18.10 -3.34
C TYR A 448 -3.43 -17.71 -1.99
N ASN A 449 -3.44 -18.62 -1.01
CA ASN A 449 -3.08 -18.37 0.39
C ASN A 449 -1.94 -19.30 0.86
N GLU A 450 -0.77 -19.14 0.26
CA GLU A 450 0.44 -19.90 0.62
C GLU A 450 1.54 -18.94 1.07
N ILE A 451 2.14 -19.21 2.24
CA ILE A 451 3.22 -18.39 2.81
C ILE A 451 4.51 -18.64 2.04
N HIS A 452 4.81 -17.77 1.07
CA HIS A 452 6.06 -17.75 0.33
C HIS A 452 6.12 -16.51 -0.58
N ASN A 453 7.24 -16.35 -1.29
CA ASN A 453 7.34 -15.42 -2.41
C ASN A 453 7.02 -16.12 -3.73
N LYS A 454 6.22 -15.48 -4.60
CA LYS A 454 5.89 -16.06 -5.91
C LYS A 454 5.63 -14.97 -6.94
N THR A 455 6.05 -15.24 -8.17
CA THR A 455 5.78 -14.37 -9.31
C THR A 455 4.63 -14.97 -10.12
N PHE A 456 3.58 -14.18 -10.32
CA PHE A 456 2.48 -14.48 -11.22
C PHE A 456 2.54 -13.57 -12.44
N ARG A 457 2.10 -14.05 -13.60
CA ARG A 457 2.11 -13.28 -14.85
C ARG A 457 0.70 -13.24 -15.41
N LEU A 458 0.00 -12.14 -15.11
CA LEU A 458 -1.39 -11.88 -15.49
C LEU A 458 -1.43 -11.28 -16.91
N VAL A 459 -2.46 -11.58 -17.70
CA VAL A 459 -2.55 -11.08 -19.09
C VAL A 459 -3.75 -10.15 -19.25
N LEU A 460 -3.49 -8.91 -19.64
CA LEU A 460 -4.50 -7.93 -20.08
C LEU A 460 -4.67 -8.03 -21.59
N SER A 461 -5.90 -8.12 -22.09
CA SER A 461 -6.22 -8.32 -23.51
C SER A 461 -7.19 -7.24 -24.00
N GLY A 462 -6.77 -6.48 -25.01
CA GLY A 462 -7.60 -5.58 -25.81
C GLY A 462 -8.04 -6.28 -27.10
N GLU A 463 -9.31 -6.15 -27.49
CA GLU A 463 -9.92 -6.90 -28.59
C GLU A 463 -10.84 -6.02 -29.46
N VAL A 464 -10.83 -6.32 -30.77
CA VAL A 464 -11.76 -5.80 -31.77
C VAL A 464 -12.34 -7.01 -32.51
N ASP A 465 -13.65 -7.21 -32.36
CA ASP A 465 -14.43 -8.30 -33.01
C ASP A 465 -13.87 -9.73 -32.82
N GLY A 466 -13.06 -9.96 -31.78
CA GLY A 466 -12.45 -11.25 -31.44
C GLY A 466 -11.26 -11.69 -32.31
N GLU A 467 -11.13 -11.17 -33.54
CA GLU A 467 -10.06 -11.56 -34.48
C GLU A 467 -8.77 -10.74 -34.30
N LYS A 468 -8.89 -9.46 -33.91
CA LYS A 468 -7.73 -8.59 -33.65
C LYS A 468 -7.56 -8.39 -32.15
N LYS A 469 -6.43 -8.86 -31.60
CA LYS A 469 -6.12 -8.76 -30.16
C LYS A 469 -4.74 -8.19 -29.91
N LEU A 470 -4.64 -7.35 -28.86
CA LEU A 470 -3.38 -6.87 -28.28
C LEU A 470 -3.31 -7.33 -26.82
N GLN A 471 -2.19 -7.92 -26.43
CA GLN A 471 -2.03 -8.46 -25.08
C GLN A 471 -0.81 -7.85 -24.37
N ARG A 472 -0.93 -7.70 -23.05
CA ARG A 472 0.14 -7.25 -22.14
C ARG A 472 0.25 -8.24 -20.99
N GLU A 473 1.45 -8.76 -20.78
CA GLU A 473 1.77 -9.56 -19.61
C GLU A 473 2.22 -8.65 -18.45
N ILE A 474 1.59 -8.78 -17.30
CA ILE A 474 1.86 -8.04 -16.07
C ILE A 474 2.43 -9.04 -15.05
N LYS A 475 3.70 -8.84 -14.68
CA LYS A 475 4.37 -9.60 -13.62
C LYS A 475 3.98 -9.03 -12.26
N VAL A 476 3.45 -9.88 -11.40
CA VAL A 476 3.05 -9.57 -10.02
C VAL A 476 3.90 -10.40 -9.08
N HIS A 477 4.88 -9.77 -8.44
CA HIS A 477 5.68 -10.38 -7.39
C HIS A 477 4.91 -10.31 -6.07
N THR A 478 4.59 -11.46 -5.51
CA THR A 478 3.83 -11.58 -4.26
C THR A 478 4.76 -12.00 -3.14
N ARG A 479 4.63 -11.37 -1.97
CA ARG A 479 5.31 -11.72 -0.72
C ARG A 479 4.27 -11.93 0.38
N GLN A 480 4.03 -13.18 0.76
CA GLN A 480 3.15 -13.50 1.87
C GLN A 480 3.99 -14.05 3.05
N GLU A 481 3.95 -13.35 4.19
CA GLU A 481 4.69 -13.75 5.40
C GLU A 481 3.78 -14.30 6.52
N GLY A 482 2.47 -14.08 6.42
CA GLY A 482 1.49 -14.45 7.44
C GLY A 482 0.35 -15.31 6.92
N TYR A 483 -0.44 -15.83 7.86
CA TYR A 483 -1.69 -16.52 7.57
C TYR A 483 -2.82 -15.52 7.26
N ARG A 484 -3.67 -15.85 6.29
CA ARG A 484 -4.98 -15.21 6.12
C ARG A 484 -6.09 -16.15 6.55
N PHE A 485 -6.95 -15.65 7.44
CA PHE A 485 -8.06 -16.40 8.01
C PHE A 485 -9.34 -16.16 7.22
N ASP A 486 -10.22 -17.16 7.25
CA ASP A 486 -11.57 -17.07 6.74
C ASP A 486 -12.32 -15.95 7.47
N GLY A 487 -12.95 -15.05 6.72
CA GLY A 487 -13.77 -13.98 7.26
C GLY A 487 -15.06 -14.48 7.92
N ILE A 488 -15.45 -15.75 7.70
CA ILE A 488 -16.71 -16.37 8.15
C ILE A 488 -16.50 -17.36 9.30
N TYR A 489 -15.48 -18.21 9.22
CA TYR A 489 -15.41 -19.42 10.04
C TYR A 489 -14.38 -19.32 11.14
N TRP A 490 -14.88 -19.45 12.37
CA TRP A 490 -14.21 -19.76 13.64
C TRP A 490 -12.96 -18.96 14.08
N ASP A 491 -12.33 -18.19 13.20
CA ASP A 491 -11.02 -17.56 13.41
C ASP A 491 -11.07 -16.03 13.54
N GLY A 492 -12.28 -15.45 13.61
CA GLY A 492 -12.54 -14.07 14.04
C GLY A 492 -12.28 -13.02 12.97
N PRO A 493 -13.32 -12.42 12.35
CA PRO A 493 -13.11 -11.26 11.48
C PRO A 493 -12.51 -10.08 12.28
N TYR A 494 -12.10 -9.02 11.60
CA TYR A 494 -11.87 -7.76 12.30
C TYR A 494 -13.19 -7.28 12.92
N VAL A 495 -13.15 -6.90 14.19
CA VAL A 495 -14.31 -6.50 14.99
C VAL A 495 -14.18 -5.08 15.54
N GLY A 496 -13.02 -4.46 15.36
CA GLY A 496 -12.84 -3.06 15.67
C GLY A 496 -11.55 -2.46 15.13
N ALA A 497 -11.44 -1.15 15.29
CA ALA A 497 -10.25 -0.40 14.93
C ALA A 497 -9.95 0.73 15.93
N PHE A 498 -8.68 1.09 16.07
CA PHE A 498 -8.22 2.12 16.99
C PHE A 498 -7.27 3.12 16.34
N PHE A 499 -7.44 4.37 16.76
CA PHE A 499 -6.66 5.52 16.38
C PHE A 499 -6.38 6.36 17.62
N ARG A 500 -5.17 6.92 17.73
CA ARG A 500 -4.87 7.96 18.71
C ARG A 500 -5.56 9.28 18.38
N ASP A 501 -5.40 10.24 19.29
CA ASP A 501 -5.99 11.57 19.13
C ASP A 501 -5.52 12.27 17.84
N ASP A 502 -4.29 12.03 17.39
CA ASP A 502 -3.67 12.65 16.21
C ASP A 502 -3.62 11.75 14.97
N GLU A 503 -3.96 10.47 15.09
CA GLU A 503 -3.89 9.49 14.00
C GLU A 503 -5.09 9.59 13.02
N LYS A 504 -4.77 9.60 11.72
CA LYS A 504 -5.67 9.67 10.55
C LYS A 504 -5.26 8.70 9.44
N GLY A 505 -4.17 7.96 9.61
CA GLY A 505 -3.64 6.99 8.67
C GLY A 505 -4.54 5.78 8.47
N GLU A 506 -4.16 4.88 7.58
CA GLU A 506 -5.01 3.73 7.27
C GLU A 506 -5.09 2.70 8.40
N ARG A 507 -6.27 2.07 8.53
CA ARG A 507 -6.45 0.75 9.15
C ARG A 507 -6.99 -0.20 8.11
N ILE A 508 -6.33 -1.35 7.95
CA ILE A 508 -6.65 -2.32 6.91
C ILE A 508 -7.58 -3.38 7.48
N ILE A 509 -8.78 -3.46 6.91
CA ILE A 509 -9.75 -4.49 7.26
C ILE A 509 -9.76 -5.53 6.16
N THR A 510 -9.43 -6.77 6.53
CA THR A 510 -9.34 -7.87 5.57
C THR A 510 -9.87 -9.19 6.12
N GLY A 511 -10.45 -10.03 5.25
CA GLY A 511 -10.88 -11.39 5.58
C GLY A 511 -11.00 -12.26 4.33
N GLN A 512 -10.61 -13.53 4.42
CA GLN A 512 -10.68 -14.45 3.29
C GLN A 512 -12.13 -14.88 3.05
N GLN A 513 -12.65 -14.59 1.86
CA GLN A 513 -14.04 -14.86 1.48
C GLN A 513 -14.07 -15.30 0.01
N PRO A 514 -13.84 -16.58 -0.32
CA PRO A 514 -13.51 -16.94 -1.70
C PRO A 514 -14.76 -16.98 -2.60
N ARG A 515 -15.68 -17.92 -2.36
CA ARG A 515 -16.82 -18.23 -3.24
C ARG A 515 -18.08 -18.52 -2.45
N LEU A 516 -19.23 -18.31 -3.08
CA LEU A 516 -20.52 -18.69 -2.53
C LEU A 516 -20.60 -20.21 -2.39
N GLU A 517 -21.23 -20.65 -1.31
CA GLU A 517 -21.35 -22.07 -0.95
C GLU A 517 -21.97 -22.87 -2.10
N ASN A 518 -21.32 -23.99 -2.49
CA ASN A 518 -21.73 -24.87 -3.58
C ASN A 518 -21.81 -24.22 -4.97
N THR A 519 -21.08 -23.13 -5.22
CA THR A 519 -21.01 -22.49 -6.55
C THR A 519 -19.57 -22.16 -6.95
N THR A 520 -19.41 -21.73 -8.21
CA THR A 520 -18.16 -21.11 -8.70
C THR A 520 -18.15 -19.59 -8.53
N ASP A 521 -19.22 -18.97 -8.08
CA ASP A 521 -19.34 -17.51 -8.02
C ASP A 521 -18.62 -16.93 -6.81
N LEU A 522 -18.01 -15.75 -7.00
CA LEU A 522 -17.42 -15.01 -5.90
C LEU A 522 -18.50 -14.51 -4.94
N SER A 523 -18.22 -14.61 -3.65
CA SER A 523 -19.06 -14.02 -2.61
C SER A 523 -18.98 -12.49 -2.68
N GLU A 524 -20.13 -11.84 -2.54
CA GLU A 524 -20.28 -10.39 -2.62
C GLU A 524 -20.30 -9.80 -1.22
N TRP A 525 -19.72 -8.62 -1.06
CA TRP A 525 -19.73 -7.90 0.21
C TRP A 525 -19.91 -6.40 0.02
N GLN A 526 -20.47 -5.76 1.04
CA GLN A 526 -20.70 -4.33 1.12
C GLN A 526 -20.44 -3.85 2.55
N VAL A 527 -19.96 -2.61 2.65
CA VAL A 527 -19.70 -1.95 3.93
C VAL A 527 -20.31 -0.56 3.90
N TRP A 528 -21.00 -0.19 4.97
CA TRP A 528 -21.52 1.15 5.17
C TRP A 528 -21.25 1.65 6.59
N ILE A 529 -21.24 2.96 6.75
CA ILE A 529 -21.15 3.60 8.06
C ILE A 529 -22.54 3.58 8.71
N GLU A 530 -22.67 2.91 9.85
CA GLU A 530 -23.87 2.94 10.69
C GLU A 530 -23.86 4.15 11.65
N LYS A 531 -22.67 4.48 12.17
CA LYS A 531 -22.45 5.64 13.05
C LYS A 531 -21.10 6.29 12.78
N GLY A 532 -21.04 7.62 12.84
CA GLY A 532 -19.84 8.40 12.54
C GLY A 532 -19.72 8.80 11.08
N ASP A 533 -20.85 8.87 10.35
CA ASP A 533 -20.87 9.38 8.98
C ASP A 533 -20.35 10.83 8.95
N GLY A 534 -19.61 11.16 7.89
CA GLY A 534 -18.90 12.43 7.78
C GLY A 534 -17.56 12.49 8.53
N ASP A 535 -17.35 11.74 9.62
CA ASP A 535 -16.11 11.75 10.41
C ASP A 535 -15.06 10.72 9.96
N ILE A 536 -15.49 9.56 9.43
CA ILE A 536 -14.61 8.52 8.88
C ILE A 536 -14.77 8.38 7.37
N VAL A 537 -13.80 7.72 6.73
CA VAL A 537 -13.77 7.41 5.31
C VAL A 537 -13.43 5.94 5.09
N LEU A 538 -14.16 5.30 4.18
CA LEU A 538 -13.97 3.94 3.70
C LEU A 538 -13.39 3.95 2.28
N SER A 539 -12.54 2.97 1.95
CA SER A 539 -12.01 2.85 0.59
C SER A 539 -11.69 1.40 0.23
N THR A 540 -12.02 1.01 -1.01
CA THR A 540 -11.51 -0.23 -1.61
C THR A 540 -10.16 -0.09 -2.28
N THR A 541 -9.62 1.13 -2.38
CA THR A 541 -8.28 1.35 -2.94
C THR A 541 -7.26 0.58 -2.11
N PRO A 542 -6.35 -0.20 -2.71
CA PRO A 542 -5.32 -0.95 -1.98
C PRO A 542 -4.45 -0.03 -1.12
N SER A 543 -3.91 -0.55 -0.02
CA SER A 543 -2.76 0.07 0.64
C SER A 543 -1.58 0.07 -0.33
N PHE A 544 -0.83 1.17 -0.35
CA PHE A 544 0.38 1.35 -1.15
C PHE A 544 1.66 1.27 -0.29
N ASP A 545 1.57 0.85 0.96
CA ASP A 545 2.75 0.51 1.75
C ASP A 545 3.41 -0.74 1.16
N PRO A 546 4.65 -0.68 0.63
CA PRO A 546 5.32 -1.85 0.07
C PRO A 546 5.69 -2.90 1.12
N PHE A 547 5.64 -2.57 2.42
CA PHE A 547 6.05 -3.42 3.52
C PHE A 547 4.90 -3.84 4.45
N VAL A 548 3.66 -3.39 4.22
CA VAL A 548 2.54 -3.85 5.05
C VAL A 548 2.31 -5.34 4.87
N GLY A 549 2.04 -6.07 5.95
CA GLY A 549 2.02 -7.54 5.94
C GLY A 549 3.39 -8.19 6.20
N THR A 550 4.46 -7.40 6.36
CA THR A 550 5.78 -7.88 6.81
C THR A 550 6.01 -7.59 8.29
N ALA A 551 7.09 -8.13 8.88
CA ALA A 551 7.45 -7.84 10.27
C ALA A 551 7.72 -6.34 10.56
N THR A 552 8.05 -5.56 9.53
CA THR A 552 8.44 -4.14 9.63
C THR A 552 7.64 -3.28 8.63
N PRO A 553 6.33 -3.12 8.83
CA PRO A 553 5.52 -2.24 7.98
C PRO A 553 5.93 -0.78 8.17
N GLY A 554 5.62 0.07 7.18
CA GLY A 554 5.70 1.52 7.33
C GLY A 554 4.67 2.07 8.32
N ASP A 555 4.84 3.34 8.69
CA ASP A 555 3.88 4.04 9.53
C ASP A 555 2.54 4.17 8.80
N ALA A 556 1.43 3.91 9.49
CA ALA A 556 0.10 4.01 8.91
C ALA A 556 -0.24 5.45 8.47
N GLU A 557 0.31 6.45 9.16
CA GLU A 557 0.05 7.87 8.89
C GLU A 557 0.61 8.34 7.55
N ASP A 558 1.60 7.65 7.00
CA ASP A 558 2.16 7.92 5.67
C ASP A 558 1.21 7.49 4.53
N TYR A 559 0.13 6.77 4.85
CA TYR A 559 -0.79 6.18 3.88
C TYR A 559 -2.24 6.64 4.16
N PRO A 560 -2.63 7.84 3.72
CA PRO A 560 -3.97 8.35 3.92
C PRO A 560 -5.00 7.56 3.11
N VAL A 561 -6.22 7.47 3.66
CA VAL A 561 -7.35 6.81 3.00
C VAL A 561 -8.19 7.84 2.27
N ARG A 562 -8.42 7.61 0.98
CA ARG A 562 -9.34 8.39 0.13
C ARG A 562 -10.32 7.47 -0.57
N PRO A 563 -11.56 7.93 -0.86
CA PRO A 563 -12.53 7.13 -1.62
C PRO A 563 -11.93 6.66 -2.95
N ASN A 564 -12.43 5.53 -3.48
CA ASN A 564 -11.93 5.01 -4.74
C ASN A 564 -12.48 5.83 -5.92
N GLU A 565 -11.66 6.72 -6.47
CA GLU A 565 -12.02 7.66 -7.54
C GLU A 565 -12.56 6.98 -8.82
N PHE A 566 -12.20 5.72 -9.06
CA PHE A 566 -12.68 4.96 -10.21
C PHE A 566 -14.01 4.24 -9.97
N LYS A 567 -14.57 4.30 -8.76
CA LYS A 567 -15.89 3.76 -8.42
C LYS A 567 -16.80 4.89 -7.99
N GLN A 568 -17.55 5.44 -8.94
CA GLN A 568 -18.39 6.63 -8.69
C GLN A 568 -19.44 6.43 -7.58
N HIS A 569 -19.84 5.18 -7.29
CA HIS A 569 -20.77 4.86 -6.19
C HIS A 569 -20.10 4.74 -4.82
N GLU A 570 -18.77 4.74 -4.72
CA GLU A 570 -18.01 4.69 -3.46
C GLU A 570 -17.55 6.10 -3.04
N SER A 571 -18.45 6.88 -2.42
CA SER A 571 -18.18 8.25 -1.97
C SER A 571 -17.39 8.34 -0.65
N GLY A 572 -16.97 7.21 -0.08
CA GLY A 572 -16.25 7.14 1.19
C GLY A 572 -17.11 6.78 2.40
N SER A 573 -18.43 6.72 2.27
CA SER A 573 -19.33 6.22 3.33
C SER A 573 -19.88 4.82 3.05
N TYR A 574 -19.68 4.34 1.82
CA TYR A 574 -20.13 3.06 1.32
C TYR A 574 -19.10 2.47 0.37
N VAL A 575 -18.78 1.19 0.52
CA VAL A 575 -17.82 0.46 -0.33
C VAL A 575 -18.30 -0.95 -0.61
N THR A 576 -17.94 -1.48 -1.78
CA THR A 576 -18.41 -2.79 -2.23
C THR A 576 -17.31 -3.60 -2.89
N GLY A 577 -17.42 -4.92 -2.78
CA GLY A 577 -16.47 -5.82 -3.41
C GLY A 577 -16.97 -7.24 -3.56
N ARG A 578 -16.13 -8.07 -4.21
CA ARG A 578 -16.36 -9.50 -4.40
C ARG A 578 -15.10 -10.29 -4.08
N GLY A 579 -15.26 -11.54 -3.66
CA GLY A 579 -14.17 -12.36 -3.17
C GLY A 579 -13.70 -11.86 -1.79
N ARG A 580 -12.38 -11.83 -1.57
CA ARG A 580 -11.76 -11.36 -0.33
C ARG A 580 -12.35 -10.02 0.12
N VAL A 581 -12.78 -9.95 1.38
CA VAL A 581 -13.13 -8.68 2.02
C VAL A 581 -11.83 -7.90 2.19
N TYR A 582 -11.75 -6.73 1.59
CA TYR A 582 -10.61 -5.83 1.71
C TYR A 582 -11.08 -4.38 1.59
N PHE A 583 -10.92 -3.61 2.64
CA PHE A 583 -11.12 -2.17 2.60
C PHE A 583 -10.27 -1.49 3.67
N ARG A 584 -10.04 -0.20 3.48
CA ARG A 584 -9.35 0.65 4.45
C ARG A 584 -10.33 1.59 5.12
N VAL A 585 -10.09 1.88 6.39
CA VAL A 585 -10.83 2.88 7.16
C VAL A 585 -9.87 3.87 7.80
N ALA A 586 -10.26 5.14 7.82
CA ALA A 586 -9.53 6.20 8.50
C ALA A 586 -10.47 7.29 9.03
N TRP A 587 -9.99 8.08 9.99
CA TRP A 587 -10.64 9.34 10.38
C TRP A 587 -10.22 10.46 9.44
N LYS A 588 -11.16 11.32 9.05
CA LYS A 588 -10.88 12.46 8.16
C LYS A 588 -10.06 13.57 8.84
N ARG A 589 -10.01 13.56 10.18
CA ARG A 589 -9.33 14.55 11.00
C ARG A 589 -8.93 13.95 12.34
N GLU A 590 -7.98 14.61 12.99
CA GLU A 590 -7.59 14.38 14.38
C GLU A 590 -8.80 14.55 15.30
N ASN A 591 -8.76 13.94 16.47
CA ASN A 591 -9.82 14.03 17.46
C ASN A 591 -10.08 15.51 17.82
N PRO A 592 -11.25 16.08 17.47
CA PRO A 592 -11.56 17.48 17.70
C PRO A 592 -12.10 17.74 19.12
N ASN A 593 -12.33 16.68 19.90
CA ASN A 593 -12.96 16.76 21.20
C ASN A 593 -12.06 17.48 22.23
N PRO A 594 -12.64 17.99 23.34
CA PRO A 594 -11.88 18.66 24.38
C PRO A 594 -10.87 17.72 25.07
N VAL A 595 -9.77 18.29 25.55
CA VAL A 595 -8.82 17.61 26.45
C VAL A 595 -9.50 17.36 27.79
N ILE A 596 -9.47 16.12 28.27
CA ILE A 596 -10.12 15.70 29.51
C ILE A 596 -9.17 15.08 30.54
N ASP A 597 -7.99 14.64 30.12
CA ASP A 597 -7.08 13.88 30.99
C ASP A 597 -5.63 14.00 30.54
N ASN A 598 -4.78 14.73 31.28
CA ASN A 598 -3.34 14.81 31.05
C ASN A 598 -2.92 15.07 29.58
N GLY A 599 -3.64 15.95 28.87
CA GLY A 599 -3.39 16.25 27.46
C GLY A 599 -4.13 15.36 26.47
N LEU A 600 -4.75 14.26 26.92
CA LEU A 600 -5.57 13.36 26.11
C LEU A 600 -7.00 13.90 25.96
N LYS A 601 -7.57 13.69 24.77
CA LYS A 601 -8.90 14.19 24.41
C LYS A 601 -10.00 13.20 24.72
N GLN A 602 -11.22 13.69 24.90
CA GLN A 602 -12.41 12.84 25.05
C GLN A 602 -12.53 11.94 23.82
N PRO A 603 -12.57 10.61 23.97
CA PRO A 603 -12.63 9.71 22.83
C PRO A 603 -13.94 9.87 22.05
N ARG A 604 -13.90 9.49 20.77
CA ARG A 604 -15.09 9.42 19.90
C ARG A 604 -15.15 8.10 19.16
N TYR A 605 -16.35 7.74 18.72
CA TYR A 605 -16.64 6.41 18.24
C TYR A 605 -17.43 6.43 16.93
N ALA A 606 -17.14 5.44 16.08
CA ALA A 606 -17.87 5.15 14.86
C ALA A 606 -18.15 3.64 14.77
N VAL A 607 -19.16 3.27 13.99
CA VAL A 607 -19.54 1.88 13.76
C VAL A 607 -19.75 1.69 12.27
N VAL A 608 -19.10 0.67 11.72
CA VAL A 608 -19.31 0.27 10.32
C VAL A 608 -19.90 -1.13 10.27
N CYS A 609 -20.81 -1.33 9.32
CA CYS A 609 -21.49 -2.59 9.09
C CYS A 609 -20.90 -3.25 7.86
N LEU A 610 -20.44 -4.49 8.00
CA LEU A 610 -20.02 -5.37 6.91
C LEU A 610 -21.10 -6.42 6.70
N SER A 611 -21.70 -6.45 5.51
CA SER A 611 -22.53 -7.56 5.08
C SER A 611 -21.89 -8.29 3.91
N TYR A 612 -21.94 -9.61 3.94
CA TYR A 612 -21.41 -10.45 2.87
C TYR A 612 -22.37 -11.60 2.61
N ARG A 613 -22.45 -12.02 1.35
CA ARG A 613 -23.33 -13.09 0.91
C ARG A 613 -22.61 -14.42 1.01
N ARG A 614 -23.18 -15.41 1.70
CA ARG A 614 -22.57 -16.73 1.84
C ARG A 614 -23.22 -17.78 0.95
N SER A 615 -24.54 -17.76 0.87
CA SER A 615 -25.34 -18.64 0.02
C SER A 615 -26.57 -17.89 -0.48
N THR A 616 -27.37 -18.52 -1.33
CA THR A 616 -28.61 -17.92 -1.83
C THR A 616 -29.55 -17.61 -0.66
N GLY A 617 -29.88 -16.33 -0.48
CA GLY A 617 -30.79 -15.86 0.57
C GLY A 617 -30.19 -15.70 1.96
N TRP A 618 -28.88 -15.92 2.15
CA TRP A 618 -28.22 -15.72 3.44
C TRP A 618 -27.02 -14.78 3.35
N SER A 619 -27.17 -13.62 3.99
CA SER A 619 -26.18 -12.55 4.07
C SER A 619 -25.95 -12.14 5.52
N PRO A 620 -25.01 -12.77 6.25
CA PRO A 620 -24.64 -12.33 7.60
C PRO A 620 -24.21 -10.86 7.62
N LEU A 621 -24.38 -10.25 8.80
CA LEU A 621 -24.02 -8.88 9.11
C LEU A 621 -23.08 -8.87 10.33
N SER A 622 -21.95 -8.19 10.20
CA SER A 622 -20.98 -7.97 11.27
C SER A 622 -20.79 -6.47 11.49
N ARG A 623 -20.64 -6.06 12.74
CA ARG A 623 -20.29 -4.68 13.10
C ARG A 623 -18.83 -4.58 13.50
N ILE A 624 -18.19 -3.49 13.10
CA ILE A 624 -16.82 -3.15 13.46
C ILE A 624 -16.86 -1.83 14.23
N TYR A 625 -16.38 -1.86 15.48
CA TYR A 625 -16.41 -0.72 16.38
C TYR A 625 -15.09 0.05 16.32
N ILE A 626 -15.18 1.34 16.01
CA ILE A 626 -14.02 2.18 15.75
C ILE A 626 -13.92 3.25 16.82
N ARG A 627 -12.74 3.37 17.42
CA ARG A 627 -12.42 4.38 18.44
C ARG A 627 -11.31 5.31 17.97
N GLN A 628 -11.48 6.60 18.17
CA GLN A 628 -10.37 7.57 18.16
C GLN A 628 -10.20 8.17 19.55
N GLY A 629 -8.98 8.10 20.08
CA GLY A 629 -8.56 8.74 21.31
C GLY A 629 -8.12 7.77 22.41
N GLU A 630 -7.06 8.18 23.11
CA GLU A 630 -6.29 7.36 24.05
C GLU A 630 -6.79 7.43 25.49
N ALA A 631 -7.49 8.51 25.85
CA ALA A 631 -7.99 8.70 27.21
C ALA A 631 -8.88 7.53 27.63
N ALA A 632 -8.85 7.17 28.91
CA ALA A 632 -9.81 6.23 29.46
C ALA A 632 -11.24 6.79 29.34
N ASP A 633 -12.21 5.92 29.07
CA ASP A 633 -13.59 6.34 28.89
C ASP A 633 -14.59 5.32 29.41
N TYR A 634 -15.83 5.75 29.61
CA TYR A 634 -16.91 4.87 30.05
C TYR A 634 -17.40 4.01 28.88
N LEU A 635 -17.61 2.73 29.16
CA LEU A 635 -18.44 1.89 28.32
C LEU A 635 -19.91 1.97 28.76
N MET A 636 -20.13 1.75 30.06
CA MET A 636 -21.35 2.07 30.79
C MET A 636 -21.05 3.23 31.74
N THR A 637 -21.94 4.22 31.82
CA THR A 637 -21.67 5.47 32.54
C THR A 637 -22.12 5.36 34.00
N ASN A 638 -21.39 6.02 34.90
CA ASN A 638 -21.86 6.25 36.25
C ASN A 638 -23.15 7.09 36.21
N GLY A 639 -24.20 6.69 36.93
CA GLY A 639 -25.52 7.31 36.82
C GLY A 639 -26.50 6.63 35.85
N ASP A 640 -26.06 5.68 35.02
CA ASP A 640 -26.99 4.93 34.15
C ASP A 640 -27.90 4.00 34.97
N ASN A 641 -29.16 3.87 34.56
CA ASN A 641 -30.11 2.95 35.21
C ASN A 641 -29.93 1.52 34.69
N ILE A 642 -29.95 0.55 35.61
CA ILE A 642 -29.87 -0.89 35.33
C ILE A 642 -31.30 -1.43 35.16
N GLN A 643 -31.52 -2.17 34.07
CA GLN A 643 -32.87 -2.62 33.69
C GLN A 643 -33.23 -3.99 34.27
N LEU A 644 -32.28 -4.94 34.24
CA LEU A 644 -32.51 -6.34 34.59
C LEU A 644 -31.46 -6.87 35.59
N GLY A 645 -31.71 -8.07 36.10
CA GLY A 645 -30.80 -8.78 37.00
C GLY A 645 -30.90 -8.33 38.47
N PRO A 646 -29.95 -8.75 39.33
CA PRO A 646 -30.01 -8.49 40.77
C PRO A 646 -29.91 -7.01 41.18
N LEU A 647 -29.50 -6.13 40.27
CA LEU A 647 -29.49 -4.69 40.47
C LEU A 647 -30.58 -3.97 39.65
N ALA A 648 -31.61 -4.67 39.19
CA ALA A 648 -32.71 -4.04 38.43
C ALA A 648 -33.30 -2.83 39.18
N ASN A 649 -33.54 -1.75 38.44
CA ASN A 649 -34.03 -0.44 38.93
C ASN A 649 -33.06 0.31 39.85
N LYS A 650 -31.80 -0.13 39.99
CA LYS A 650 -30.75 0.66 40.62
C LYS A 650 -29.98 1.48 39.59
N THR A 651 -29.35 2.54 40.08
CA THR A 651 -28.43 3.36 39.30
C THR A 651 -27.00 2.83 39.46
N ARG A 652 -26.20 2.88 38.40
CA ARG A 652 -24.78 2.54 38.44
C ARG A 652 -24.03 3.53 39.32
N THR A 653 -23.33 3.02 40.32
CA THR A 653 -22.55 3.78 41.31
C THR A 653 -21.06 3.53 41.21
N GLU A 654 -20.66 2.35 40.73
CA GLU A 654 -19.27 1.90 40.66
C GLU A 654 -18.77 1.73 39.22
N ALA A 655 -19.53 2.16 38.21
CA ALA A 655 -18.99 2.23 36.86
C ALA A 655 -17.79 3.20 36.80
N ARG A 656 -16.77 2.83 36.02
CA ARG A 656 -15.50 3.56 35.87
C ARG A 656 -15.07 3.70 34.42
N LYS A 657 -14.20 4.66 34.16
CA LYS A 657 -13.52 4.81 32.87
C LYS A 657 -12.44 3.74 32.74
N ILE A 658 -12.45 3.06 31.61
CA ILE A 658 -11.57 1.90 31.33
C ILE A 658 -10.41 2.38 30.46
N ALA A 659 -9.17 2.05 30.85
CA ALA A 659 -8.00 2.31 29.99
C ALA A 659 -8.08 1.51 28.69
N VAL A 660 -7.61 2.07 27.58
CA VAL A 660 -7.64 1.39 26.27
C VAL A 660 -6.50 0.38 26.09
N PHE A 661 -5.47 0.47 26.92
CA PHE A 661 -4.24 -0.30 26.82
C PHE A 661 -4.06 -1.26 27.99
N ASN A 662 -3.51 -2.45 27.72
CA ASN A 662 -3.03 -3.35 28.77
C ASN A 662 -1.75 -2.82 29.44
N LEU A 663 -1.48 -3.34 30.64
CA LEU A 663 -0.28 -2.98 31.39
C LEU A 663 0.94 -3.80 30.94
N THR A 664 2.10 -3.14 30.93
CA THR A 664 3.43 -3.72 30.69
C THR A 664 4.47 -3.02 31.58
N THR A 665 5.75 -3.35 31.41
CA THR A 665 6.86 -2.62 32.02
C THR A 665 7.60 -1.77 31.00
N THR A 666 8.38 -0.79 31.44
CA THR A 666 9.20 0.04 30.55
C THR A 666 10.17 -0.81 29.71
N LYS A 667 10.73 -1.89 30.27
CA LYS A 667 11.63 -2.79 29.52
C LYS A 667 10.89 -3.53 28.41
N TYR A 668 9.74 -4.13 28.72
CA TYR A 668 8.96 -4.89 27.73
C TYR A 668 8.29 -4.00 26.68
N LYS A 669 7.85 -2.79 27.05
CA LYS A 669 7.40 -1.76 26.09
C LYS A 669 8.47 -1.45 25.01
N ASN A 670 9.74 -1.56 25.39
CA ASN A 670 10.90 -1.29 24.55
C ASN A 670 11.56 -2.56 23.98
N GLY A 671 10.87 -3.71 24.02
CA GLY A 671 11.34 -4.94 23.37
C GLY A 671 12.31 -5.79 24.22
N GLY A 672 12.28 -5.66 25.54
CA GLY A 672 13.04 -6.54 26.44
C GLY A 672 12.58 -8.00 26.33
N GLU A 673 13.50 -8.96 26.49
CA GLU A 673 13.22 -10.37 26.14
C GLU A 673 13.53 -11.37 27.27
N ASN A 674 13.80 -10.86 28.49
CA ASN A 674 13.98 -11.68 29.69
C ASN A 674 12.67 -12.40 30.06
N ASN A 675 12.76 -13.57 30.69
CA ASN A 675 11.59 -14.36 31.10
C ASN A 675 10.68 -13.62 32.09
N TYR A 676 11.27 -12.81 32.96
CA TYR A 676 10.56 -11.90 33.84
C TYR A 676 11.39 -10.64 34.13
N GLU A 677 10.73 -9.61 34.64
CA GLU A 677 11.33 -8.44 35.26
C GLU A 677 10.99 -8.40 36.75
N ASP A 678 12.01 -8.21 37.58
CA ASP A 678 11.85 -7.99 39.02
C ASP A 678 11.34 -6.56 39.28
N LEU A 679 10.21 -6.47 39.99
CA LEU A 679 9.51 -5.24 40.34
C LEU A 679 9.50 -5.00 41.86
N SER A 680 10.37 -5.65 42.63
CA SER A 680 10.48 -5.45 44.08
C SER A 680 10.75 -3.99 44.46
N GLN A 681 11.50 -3.24 43.62
CA GLN A 681 11.84 -1.83 43.84
C GLN A 681 11.03 -0.85 42.96
N ILE A 682 10.25 -1.35 41.99
CA ILE A 682 9.52 -0.51 41.01
C ILE A 682 8.03 -0.63 41.26
N LYS A 683 7.37 0.47 41.64
CA LYS A 683 5.96 0.47 42.06
C LYS A 683 4.93 0.66 40.94
N SER A 684 5.33 1.01 39.72
CA SER A 684 4.36 1.30 38.65
C SER A 684 4.80 0.73 37.30
N GLY A 685 3.87 0.06 36.63
CA GLY A 685 3.97 -0.32 35.23
C GLY A 685 3.66 0.86 34.30
N VAL A 686 3.63 0.57 33.00
CA VAL A 686 3.28 1.52 31.94
C VAL A 686 2.34 0.85 30.96
N PHE A 687 1.55 1.63 30.22
CA PHE A 687 0.69 1.07 29.19
C PHE A 687 1.48 0.60 27.96
N VAL A 688 1.03 -0.49 27.34
CA VAL A 688 1.49 -0.96 26.02
C VAL A 688 1.33 0.14 24.97
N LYS A 689 1.97 -0.03 23.81
CA LYS A 689 1.87 0.95 22.73
C LYS A 689 0.50 0.84 22.05
N TYR A 690 0.04 -0.37 21.76
CA TYR A 690 -1.18 -0.58 20.97
C TYR A 690 -2.20 -1.44 21.72
N PRO A 691 -3.52 -1.19 21.59
CA PRO A 691 -4.55 -1.93 22.33
C PRO A 691 -4.53 -3.44 22.09
N SER A 692 -4.10 -3.88 20.90
CA SER A 692 -4.00 -5.31 20.57
C SER A 692 -2.85 -6.03 21.29
N GLN A 693 -1.88 -5.30 21.83
CA GLN A 693 -0.74 -5.89 22.51
C GLN A 693 -1.17 -6.54 23.83
N ALA A 694 -0.70 -7.77 24.06
CA ALA A 694 -1.10 -8.56 25.23
C ALA A 694 -0.76 -7.86 26.55
N GLY A 695 0.37 -7.15 26.62
CA GLY A 695 0.94 -6.68 27.87
C GLY A 695 1.83 -7.74 28.51
N VAL A 696 1.93 -7.76 29.83
CA VAL A 696 2.72 -8.74 30.58
C VAL A 696 1.87 -9.35 31.69
N PHE A 697 2.28 -10.51 32.19
CA PHE A 697 1.54 -11.19 33.25
C PHE A 697 2.04 -10.79 34.63
N PHE A 698 1.10 -10.63 35.55
CA PHE A 698 1.36 -10.35 36.96
C PHE A 698 0.69 -11.42 37.82
N GLN A 699 1.37 -11.83 38.88
CA GLN A 699 0.71 -12.50 39.99
C GLN A 699 -0.28 -11.54 40.66
N TRP A 700 -1.31 -12.08 41.30
CA TRP A 700 -2.30 -11.24 41.97
C TRP A 700 -1.67 -10.45 43.15
N THR A 701 -1.15 -11.17 44.16
CA THR A 701 -0.32 -10.68 45.26
C THR A 701 0.33 -11.84 46.01
N SER A 702 1.48 -11.63 46.67
CA SER A 702 2.14 -12.63 47.53
C SER A 702 2.91 -11.97 48.68
N ASN A 703 2.94 -12.63 49.84
CA ASN A 703 3.81 -12.28 50.99
C ASN A 703 5.17 -12.99 50.95
N ALA A 704 5.26 -14.09 50.20
CA ALA A 704 6.42 -14.98 50.19
C ALA A 704 7.30 -14.79 48.94
N HIS A 705 6.73 -14.27 47.85
CA HIS A 705 7.40 -14.15 46.56
C HIS A 705 7.57 -12.69 46.13
N PRO A 706 8.68 -12.36 45.44
CA PRO A 706 8.90 -11.03 44.92
C PRO A 706 7.91 -10.68 43.82
N ARG A 707 7.47 -9.41 43.77
CA ARG A 707 6.63 -8.92 42.67
C ARG A 707 7.39 -8.97 41.35
N ARG A 708 6.81 -9.61 40.34
CA ARG A 708 7.40 -9.77 39.01
C ARG A 708 6.40 -9.50 37.88
N ALA A 709 6.93 -9.05 36.75
CA ALA A 709 6.23 -9.04 35.47
C ALA A 709 6.79 -10.15 34.58
N TYR A 710 5.96 -11.10 34.15
CA TYR A 710 6.38 -12.23 33.33
C TYR A 710 6.13 -11.99 31.85
N HIS A 711 7.06 -12.46 31.03
CA HIS A 711 7.04 -12.29 29.58
C HIS A 711 5.75 -12.84 28.96
N PRO A 712 5.13 -12.13 27.99
CA PRO A 712 3.85 -12.55 27.42
C PRO A 712 3.93 -13.84 26.62
N THR A 713 5.08 -14.15 26.04
CA THR A 713 5.25 -15.34 25.20
C THR A 713 6.15 -16.41 25.82
N LYS A 714 6.99 -16.06 26.81
CA LYS A 714 8.02 -16.97 27.36
C LYS A 714 7.67 -17.37 28.79
N PRO A 715 7.99 -18.60 29.22
CA PRO A 715 8.44 -19.72 28.41
C PRO A 715 7.31 -20.34 27.57
N VAL A 716 7.64 -20.77 26.35
CA VAL A 716 6.68 -21.39 25.40
C VAL A 716 6.45 -22.87 25.71
N ASN A 717 7.47 -23.59 26.22
CA ASN A 717 7.37 -24.95 26.78
C ASN A 717 8.68 -25.34 27.49
N GLY A 718 8.63 -26.26 28.46
CA GLY A 718 9.83 -26.95 28.99
C GLY A 718 10.71 -26.18 29.98
N TYR A 719 10.29 -25.01 30.47
CA TYR A 719 11.03 -24.25 31.47
C TYR A 719 10.15 -23.95 32.69
N SER A 720 10.64 -24.32 33.88
CA SER A 720 10.07 -23.92 35.17
C SER A 720 10.51 -22.49 35.47
N SER A 721 9.60 -21.52 35.43
CA SER A 721 9.92 -20.10 35.60
C SER A 721 10.04 -19.67 37.07
N THR A 722 10.81 -20.40 37.89
CA THR A 722 11.02 -20.20 39.33
C THR A 722 9.92 -20.76 40.23
N ASP A 723 10.27 -21.06 41.48
CA ASP A 723 9.40 -21.59 42.54
C ASP A 723 8.41 -20.54 43.09
N ASP A 724 8.21 -19.43 42.37
CA ASP A 724 7.33 -18.31 42.77
C ASP A 724 5.83 -18.66 42.68
N TRP A 725 5.49 -19.83 42.15
CA TRP A 725 4.12 -20.25 41.87
C TRP A 725 3.59 -21.27 42.90
N ASP A 726 4.31 -21.52 44.00
CA ASP A 726 3.94 -22.56 44.97
C ASP A 726 2.57 -22.29 45.63
N ASP A 727 1.74 -23.33 45.67
CA ASP A 727 0.39 -23.32 46.27
C ASP A 727 0.40 -23.54 47.81
N ILE A 728 1.57 -23.81 48.41
CA ILE A 728 1.68 -24.13 49.84
C ILE A 728 1.83 -22.86 50.65
N PHE A 729 0.80 -22.52 51.41
CA PHE A 729 0.84 -21.40 52.32
C PHE A 729 1.27 -21.77 53.74
N VAL A 730 2.05 -20.87 54.36
CA VAL A 730 2.30 -20.80 55.80
C VAL A 730 2.04 -19.35 56.25
N GLY A 731 0.85 -18.98 56.76
CA GLY A 731 0.59 -17.62 57.31
C GLY A 731 -0.87 -17.11 57.38
N ALA A 732 -1.08 -15.78 57.26
CA ALA A 732 -2.38 -15.07 57.15
C ALA A 732 -2.74 -14.60 55.71
N ARG A 733 -4.01 -14.77 55.30
CA ARG A 733 -4.45 -14.63 53.89
C ARG A 733 -4.41 -13.18 53.39
N PRO A 734 -3.90 -12.87 52.18
CA PRO A 734 -3.74 -11.49 51.73
C PRO A 734 -5.08 -10.80 51.41
N MET A 735 -5.20 -9.55 51.85
CA MET A 735 -6.34 -8.66 51.62
C MET A 735 -5.86 -7.35 50.99
N TRP A 736 -6.57 -6.89 49.95
CA TRP A 736 -6.11 -5.79 49.10
C TRP A 736 -6.03 -4.47 49.85
N ASP A 737 -7.15 -4.03 50.43
CA ASP A 737 -7.21 -2.82 51.25
C ASP A 737 -7.06 -3.16 52.74
N ASN A 738 -7.03 -2.12 53.58
CA ASN A 738 -6.86 -2.27 55.02
C ASN A 738 -8.16 -2.74 55.72
N GLY A 739 -8.02 -3.37 56.88
CA GLY A 739 -9.13 -3.91 57.66
C GLY A 739 -8.77 -4.23 59.12
N SER A 740 -9.54 -5.13 59.75
CA SER A 740 -9.37 -5.51 61.16
C SER A 740 -9.38 -7.03 61.34
N GLY A 741 -8.51 -7.55 62.22
CA GLY A 741 -8.40 -8.99 62.51
C GLY A 741 -6.99 -9.53 62.19
N THR A 742 -6.65 -10.69 62.75
CA THR A 742 -5.32 -11.33 62.62
C THR A 742 -5.26 -12.44 61.58
N ASP A 743 -6.41 -12.89 61.07
CA ASP A 743 -6.51 -13.99 60.11
C ASP A 743 -6.10 -13.57 58.69
N TYR A 744 -5.97 -12.26 58.47
CA TYR A 744 -5.66 -11.64 57.19
C TYR A 744 -4.40 -10.78 57.27
N ALA A 745 -3.61 -10.82 56.19
CA ALA A 745 -2.56 -9.85 55.93
C ALA A 745 -3.18 -8.68 55.15
N TRP A 746 -3.25 -7.51 55.78
CA TRP A 746 -3.95 -6.33 55.25
C TRP A 746 -3.08 -5.46 54.35
N ASN A 747 -3.72 -4.61 53.55
CA ASN A 747 -3.08 -3.54 52.78
C ASN A 747 -2.07 -4.02 51.71
N HIS A 748 -2.40 -5.11 51.01
CA HIS A 748 -1.58 -5.63 49.91
C HIS A 748 -1.52 -4.71 48.69
N LYS A 749 -2.44 -3.75 48.58
CA LYS A 749 -2.43 -2.70 47.55
C LYS A 749 -1.07 -1.99 47.47
N ASP A 750 -0.47 -1.66 48.62
CA ASP A 750 0.83 -0.95 48.68
C ASP A 750 2.01 -1.74 48.12
N ILE A 751 1.85 -3.06 48.03
CA ILE A 751 2.87 -4.02 47.54
C ILE A 751 2.60 -4.40 46.10
N SER A 752 1.33 -4.60 45.72
CA SER A 752 0.96 -5.34 44.50
C SER A 752 0.18 -4.53 43.47
N GLU A 753 -0.26 -3.31 43.80
CA GLU A 753 -0.76 -2.38 42.78
C GLU A 753 0.39 -1.97 41.87
N VAL A 754 0.13 -2.01 40.56
CA VAL A 754 1.11 -1.74 39.51
C VAL A 754 0.54 -0.84 38.42
N CYS A 755 -0.75 -0.50 38.46
CA CYS A 755 -1.30 0.50 37.56
C CYS A 755 -0.57 1.85 37.73
N PRO A 756 -0.44 2.64 36.63
CA PRO A 756 0.20 3.95 36.70
C PRO A 756 -0.57 4.91 37.63
N PRO A 757 0.07 5.98 38.14
CA PRO A 757 -0.60 6.96 38.99
C PRO A 757 -1.91 7.51 38.39
N GLY A 758 -2.95 7.57 39.23
CA GLY A 758 -4.30 7.96 38.82
C GLY A 758 -5.10 6.83 38.15
N TYR A 759 -4.57 5.61 38.17
CA TYR A 759 -5.26 4.40 37.77
C TYR A 759 -5.10 3.32 38.84
N HIS A 760 -6.05 2.39 38.90
CA HIS A 760 -6.02 1.24 39.81
C HIS A 760 -6.48 -0.04 39.09
N ARG A 761 -6.19 -1.18 39.73
CA ARG A 761 -6.77 -2.47 39.34
C ARG A 761 -8.25 -2.52 39.78
N PRO A 762 -9.18 -2.78 38.84
CA PRO A 762 -10.62 -2.80 39.15
C PRO A 762 -10.97 -3.87 40.17
N ASN A 763 -11.97 -3.62 40.99
CA ASN A 763 -12.50 -4.61 41.93
C ASN A 763 -13.64 -5.47 41.31
N ASP A 764 -13.94 -6.60 41.96
CA ASP A 764 -15.20 -7.34 41.77
C ASP A 764 -15.80 -7.55 43.16
N GLY A 765 -16.48 -6.52 43.67
CA GLY A 765 -17.04 -6.51 45.02
C GLY A 765 -16.08 -5.84 46.02
N TYR A 766 -16.09 -6.31 47.27
CA TYR A 766 -15.28 -5.71 48.32
C TYR A 766 -13.78 -5.98 48.14
N THR A 767 -12.95 -5.07 48.66
CA THR A 767 -11.47 -5.14 48.65
C THR A 767 -10.88 -5.28 50.07
N ASN A 768 -11.69 -5.04 51.10
CA ASN A 768 -11.34 -5.11 52.52
C ASN A 768 -12.02 -6.28 53.26
N GLN A 769 -12.69 -7.17 52.52
CA GLN A 769 -13.25 -8.43 53.02
C GLN A 769 -13.43 -9.41 51.85
N ILE A 770 -13.76 -10.67 52.13
CA ILE A 770 -14.04 -11.67 51.10
C ILE A 770 -15.26 -11.23 50.28
N ALA A 771 -15.11 -11.15 48.96
CA ALA A 771 -16.21 -10.89 48.03
C ALA A 771 -16.76 -12.22 47.51
N TYR A 772 -18.03 -12.49 47.75
CA TYR A 772 -18.74 -13.71 47.33
C TYR A 772 -19.56 -13.50 46.05
N ASN A 773 -20.07 -12.28 45.82
CA ASN A 773 -20.74 -11.81 44.60
C ASN A 773 -21.96 -12.61 44.10
N GLY A 774 -22.44 -13.61 44.84
CA GLY A 774 -23.58 -14.44 44.45
C GLY A 774 -23.90 -15.53 45.48
N PRO A 775 -24.61 -16.60 45.07
CA PRO A 775 -24.90 -17.74 45.94
C PRO A 775 -23.61 -18.40 46.46
N TYR A 776 -23.51 -18.60 47.78
CA TYR A 776 -22.40 -19.31 48.41
C TYR A 776 -22.87 -20.08 49.66
N PRO A 777 -22.39 -21.31 49.91
CA PRO A 777 -21.40 -22.03 49.11
C PRO A 777 -21.98 -22.61 47.83
N ASN A 778 -21.14 -22.72 46.79
CA ASN A 778 -21.48 -23.30 45.50
C ASN A 778 -20.77 -24.63 45.27
N PHE A 779 -20.75 -25.48 46.31
CA PHE A 779 -20.12 -26.79 46.26
C PHE A 779 -21.10 -27.91 46.59
N GLU A 780 -20.80 -29.08 46.04
CA GLU A 780 -21.42 -30.37 46.29
C GLU A 780 -20.33 -31.34 46.77
N ARG A 781 -20.55 -32.05 47.87
CA ARG A 781 -19.66 -33.16 48.23
C ARG A 781 -20.16 -34.41 47.52
N THR A 782 -19.38 -35.00 46.62
CA THR A 782 -19.78 -36.19 45.85
C THR A 782 -19.37 -37.51 46.52
N LEU A 783 -18.33 -37.51 47.37
CA LEU A 783 -17.90 -38.66 48.20
C LEU A 783 -17.45 -38.21 49.60
N PRO A 784 -17.60 -39.03 50.66
CA PRO A 784 -18.09 -40.42 50.67
C PRO A 784 -19.62 -40.56 50.59
N LEU A 785 -20.37 -39.50 50.94
CA LEU A 785 -21.81 -39.39 50.75
C LEU A 785 -22.13 -38.09 50.01
N PRO A 786 -22.99 -38.14 48.97
CA PRO A 786 -23.50 -36.96 48.29
C PRO A 786 -24.11 -35.93 49.25
N VAL A 787 -23.69 -34.67 49.14
CA VAL A 787 -24.31 -33.52 49.79
C VAL A 787 -24.46 -32.44 48.73
N GLU A 788 -25.71 -32.14 48.35
CA GLU A 788 -26.02 -31.19 47.26
C GLU A 788 -25.58 -29.75 47.54
N ARG A 789 -25.43 -29.37 48.82
CA ARG A 789 -24.91 -28.07 49.22
C ARG A 789 -23.93 -28.25 50.37
N SER A 790 -22.66 -28.05 50.10
CA SER A 790 -21.59 -28.15 51.09
C SER A 790 -20.66 -26.94 51.06
N THR A 791 -19.89 -26.74 52.13
CA THR A 791 -18.73 -25.85 52.12
C THR A 791 -17.60 -26.43 51.27
N HIS A 792 -16.54 -25.65 51.06
CA HIS A 792 -15.30 -26.13 50.45
C HIS A 792 -14.63 -27.28 51.23
N ASP A 793 -14.88 -27.40 52.54
CA ASP A 793 -14.36 -28.50 53.37
C ASP A 793 -15.24 -29.76 53.34
N GLY A 794 -16.35 -29.72 52.60
CA GLY A 794 -17.32 -30.80 52.49
C GLY A 794 -18.32 -30.91 53.63
N ASP A 795 -18.42 -29.90 54.50
CA ASP A 795 -19.45 -29.84 55.54
C ASP A 795 -20.81 -29.40 54.93
N PRO A 796 -21.95 -29.95 55.36
CA PRO A 796 -23.26 -29.51 54.86
C PRO A 796 -23.49 -28.01 55.05
N ALA A 797 -24.05 -27.38 54.02
CA ALA A 797 -24.50 -26.00 54.10
C ALA A 797 -25.74 -25.89 55.00
N SER A 798 -25.89 -24.75 55.65
CA SER A 798 -26.89 -24.43 56.67
C SER A 798 -27.19 -22.93 56.60
N ASN A 799 -28.29 -22.46 57.17
CA ASN A 799 -28.68 -21.04 57.10
C ASN A 799 -27.60 -20.04 57.58
N SER A 800 -26.62 -20.46 58.39
CA SER A 800 -25.50 -19.60 58.81
C SER A 800 -24.37 -19.47 57.79
N ASN A 801 -24.20 -20.42 56.89
CA ASN A 801 -23.14 -20.41 55.86
C ASN A 801 -23.68 -20.46 54.42
N ASP A 802 -24.98 -20.70 54.21
CA ASP A 802 -25.68 -20.70 52.93
C ASP A 802 -26.44 -19.39 52.70
N GLN A 803 -25.85 -18.47 51.93
CA GLN A 803 -26.33 -17.10 51.77
C GLN A 803 -26.25 -16.62 50.31
N MET A 804 -27.07 -15.62 49.99
CA MET A 804 -27.09 -14.94 48.69
C MET A 804 -26.39 -13.58 48.82
N TYR A 805 -25.25 -13.42 48.17
CA TYR A 805 -24.43 -12.21 48.24
C TYR A 805 -24.55 -11.30 47.00
N SER A 806 -25.67 -11.34 46.30
CA SER A 806 -25.86 -10.58 45.06
C SER A 806 -25.79 -9.06 45.24
N GLU A 807 -26.04 -8.51 46.43
CA GLU A 807 -25.87 -7.07 46.69
C GLU A 807 -24.41 -6.61 46.56
N GLN A 808 -23.45 -7.52 46.76
CA GLN A 808 -22.02 -7.21 46.65
C GLN A 808 -21.61 -6.83 45.22
N ILE A 809 -22.40 -7.20 44.21
CA ILE A 809 -22.12 -6.82 42.81
C ILE A 809 -22.32 -5.31 42.58
N GLU A 810 -23.06 -4.62 43.46
CA GLU A 810 -23.10 -3.16 43.47
C GLU A 810 -21.71 -2.58 43.78
N LYS A 811 -20.80 -3.35 44.39
CA LYS A 811 -19.42 -2.95 44.64
C LYS A 811 -18.44 -3.42 43.57
N SER A 812 -18.90 -4.01 42.47
CA SER A 812 -18.05 -4.49 41.38
C SER A 812 -17.88 -3.46 40.27
N GLU A 813 -16.67 -2.92 40.13
CA GLU A 813 -16.29 -2.06 39.02
C GLU A 813 -16.32 -2.81 37.69
N TRP A 814 -15.91 -4.09 37.66
CA TRP A 814 -15.97 -4.92 36.46
C TRP A 814 -17.39 -5.04 35.91
N ARG A 815 -18.32 -5.52 36.75
CA ARG A 815 -19.70 -5.79 36.33
C ARG A 815 -20.44 -4.49 36.03
N GLN A 816 -20.20 -3.43 36.81
CA GLN A 816 -20.81 -2.13 36.57
C GLN A 816 -20.24 -1.40 35.34
N SER A 817 -19.02 -1.68 34.90
CA SER A 817 -18.41 -0.99 33.75
C SER A 817 -18.59 -1.74 32.43
N LEU A 818 -18.59 -3.08 32.45
CA LEU A 818 -18.66 -3.90 31.23
C LEU A 818 -20.07 -4.40 30.87
N ALA A 819 -20.90 -4.71 31.87
CA ALA A 819 -22.18 -5.37 31.63
C ALA A 819 -23.33 -4.37 31.46
N LEU A 820 -24.17 -4.57 30.45
CA LEU A 820 -25.44 -3.87 30.27
C LEU A 820 -26.39 -4.14 31.45
N ASN A 821 -26.39 -5.37 31.96
CA ASN A 821 -27.06 -5.75 33.19
C ASN A 821 -26.11 -6.61 34.05
N PRO A 822 -25.62 -6.08 35.19
CA PRO A 822 -24.73 -6.82 36.09
C PRO A 822 -25.36 -8.12 36.62
N VAL A 823 -24.71 -9.25 36.42
CA VAL A 823 -25.19 -10.56 36.91
C VAL A 823 -24.51 -10.94 38.23
N ALA A 824 -25.17 -11.77 39.06
CA ALA A 824 -24.58 -12.35 40.26
C ALA A 824 -23.88 -13.69 39.97
N GLY A 825 -22.99 -14.08 40.88
CA GLY A 825 -22.30 -15.36 40.86
C GLY A 825 -21.05 -15.37 39.99
N GLU A 826 -20.45 -16.56 39.90
CA GLU A 826 -19.27 -16.83 39.09
C GLU A 826 -19.57 -17.85 38.01
N LEU A 827 -18.79 -17.74 36.93
CA LEU A 827 -18.73 -18.80 35.95
C LEU A 827 -17.46 -19.63 36.18
N VAL A 828 -17.64 -20.91 36.45
CA VAL A 828 -16.55 -21.89 36.45
C VAL A 828 -17.02 -23.12 35.67
N LEU A 829 -16.16 -23.67 34.81
CA LEU A 829 -16.39 -25.03 34.29
C LEU A 829 -16.32 -25.96 35.49
N GLY A 830 -17.41 -26.65 35.80
CA GLY A 830 -17.54 -27.38 37.05
C GLY A 830 -16.34 -28.32 37.29
N ASN A 831 -15.74 -28.21 38.46
CA ASN A 831 -14.46 -28.83 38.79
C ASN A 831 -14.59 -29.67 40.06
N GLU A 832 -14.06 -30.90 40.03
CA GLU A 832 -14.01 -31.81 41.19
C GLU A 832 -12.61 -31.78 41.80
N ALA A 833 -12.52 -31.47 43.09
CA ALA A 833 -11.30 -31.52 43.89
C ALA A 833 -11.37 -32.68 44.89
N ILE A 834 -10.23 -33.31 45.16
CA ILE A 834 -10.08 -34.34 46.20
C ILE A 834 -9.33 -33.72 47.36
N LEU A 835 -9.92 -33.69 48.56
CA LEU A 835 -9.28 -33.12 49.75
C LEU A 835 -7.97 -33.86 50.06
N ASP A 836 -6.88 -33.10 50.22
CA ASP A 836 -5.53 -33.62 50.44
C ASP A 836 -5.15 -33.67 51.93
N GLU A 837 -3.88 -33.95 52.23
CA GLU A 837 -3.36 -34.08 53.61
C GLU A 837 -3.37 -32.77 54.42
N GLN A 838 -3.73 -31.64 53.83
CA GLN A 838 -3.92 -30.37 54.55
C GLN A 838 -5.20 -30.38 55.41
N TYR A 839 -6.10 -31.33 55.18
CA TYR A 839 -7.34 -31.52 55.93
C TYR A 839 -7.17 -32.58 57.02
N PRO A 840 -8.05 -32.59 58.05
CA PRO A 840 -8.11 -33.67 59.03
C PRO A 840 -8.15 -35.05 58.35
N ALA A 841 -7.45 -36.05 58.91
CA ALA A 841 -7.23 -37.35 58.29
C ALA A 841 -8.51 -38.06 57.83
N GLU A 842 -9.64 -37.82 58.51
CA GLU A 842 -10.96 -38.36 58.19
C GLU A 842 -11.62 -37.72 56.94
N ARG A 843 -11.12 -36.57 56.50
CA ARG A 843 -11.61 -35.83 55.33
C ARG A 843 -10.77 -36.07 54.08
N VAL A 844 -9.54 -36.55 54.25
CA VAL A 844 -8.64 -36.87 53.13
C VAL A 844 -9.33 -37.86 52.18
N GLY A 845 -9.36 -37.53 50.89
CA GLY A 845 -10.04 -38.32 49.88
C GLY A 845 -11.52 -37.98 49.64
N TRP A 846 -12.12 -37.05 50.40
CA TRP A 846 -13.45 -36.53 50.08
C TRP A 846 -13.42 -35.81 48.73
N LYS A 847 -14.50 -35.95 47.97
CA LYS A 847 -14.64 -35.31 46.65
C LYS A 847 -15.60 -34.14 46.73
N ILE A 848 -15.14 -32.97 46.31
CA ILE A 848 -15.89 -31.73 46.32
C ILE A 848 -16.01 -31.22 44.89
N TYR A 849 -17.22 -31.15 44.37
CA TYR A 849 -17.56 -30.57 43.09
C TYR A 849 -18.02 -29.12 43.26
N ARG A 850 -17.50 -28.20 42.45
CA ARG A 850 -17.98 -26.82 42.39
C ARG A 850 -18.80 -26.60 41.15
N TYR A 851 -19.96 -25.96 41.30
CA TYR A 851 -20.86 -25.67 40.18
C TYR A 851 -20.95 -24.15 39.89
N PRO A 852 -21.18 -23.76 38.62
CA PRO A 852 -21.34 -22.36 38.24
C PRO A 852 -22.61 -21.76 38.86
N THR A 853 -22.54 -20.48 39.25
CA THR A 853 -23.67 -19.75 39.87
C THR A 853 -24.12 -18.55 39.05
N SER A 854 -23.34 -18.10 38.08
CA SER A 854 -23.80 -17.13 37.09
C SER A 854 -24.57 -17.82 35.96
N PRO A 855 -25.56 -17.15 35.34
CA PRO A 855 -26.24 -17.70 34.17
C PRO A 855 -25.26 -17.98 33.02
N SER A 856 -25.60 -18.99 32.21
CA SER A 856 -24.88 -19.24 30.97
C SER A 856 -25.18 -18.08 30.01
N PHE A 857 -24.15 -17.37 29.56
CA PHE A 857 -24.33 -16.28 28.60
C PHE A 857 -24.71 -16.77 27.20
N ARG A 858 -24.75 -18.09 26.96
CA ARG A 858 -24.85 -18.69 25.61
C ARG A 858 -26.26 -19.17 25.23
N GLU A 859 -27.11 -19.45 26.22
CA GLU A 859 -28.43 -20.04 26.01
C GLU A 859 -29.59 -19.05 26.20
N ASP A 860 -29.37 -17.96 26.95
CA ASP A 860 -30.34 -16.88 27.14
C ASP A 860 -29.71 -15.53 26.76
N GLY A 861 -30.00 -15.04 25.56
CA GLY A 861 -29.78 -13.65 25.16
C GLY A 861 -28.44 -13.02 25.58
N GLU A 862 -27.32 -13.37 24.92
CA GLU A 862 -26.07 -12.57 24.98
C GLU A 862 -26.38 -11.06 24.86
N ASP A 863 -27.42 -10.74 24.08
CA ASP A 863 -27.94 -9.41 23.86
C ASP A 863 -28.54 -8.69 25.09
N GLU A 864 -28.85 -9.37 26.18
CA GLU A 864 -29.52 -8.75 27.33
C GLU A 864 -28.54 -8.33 28.43
N ASN A 865 -27.42 -9.04 28.64
CA ASN A 865 -26.55 -8.80 29.81
C ASN A 865 -25.18 -8.17 29.47
N ILE A 866 -24.46 -8.67 28.47
CA ILE A 866 -23.12 -8.18 28.10
C ILE A 866 -23.00 -8.12 26.58
N LYS A 867 -22.64 -6.94 26.06
CA LYS A 867 -22.46 -6.71 24.64
C LYS A 867 -20.98 -6.80 24.27
N ALA A 868 -20.62 -7.87 23.57
CA ALA A 868 -19.25 -8.05 23.12
C ALA A 868 -19.14 -8.91 21.85
N VAL A 869 -18.01 -8.79 21.18
CA VAL A 869 -17.71 -9.53 19.95
C VAL A 869 -16.23 -9.88 19.89
N ASP A 870 -15.91 -11.11 19.48
CA ASP A 870 -14.54 -11.65 19.45
C ASP A 870 -13.95 -11.67 18.02
N GLY A 871 -12.72 -11.16 17.86
CA GLY A 871 -12.07 -11.05 16.56
C GLY A 871 -10.75 -10.28 16.58
N PHE A 872 -10.26 -9.92 15.39
CA PHE A 872 -9.06 -9.09 15.22
C PHE A 872 -9.35 -7.60 15.43
N TYR A 873 -8.32 -6.83 15.76
CA TYR A 873 -8.46 -5.40 16.06
C TYR A 873 -7.39 -4.60 15.33
N ALA A 874 -7.80 -3.71 14.43
CA ALA A 874 -6.90 -2.94 13.59
C ALA A 874 -6.47 -1.65 14.30
N ASP A 875 -5.22 -1.58 14.74
CA ASP A 875 -4.70 -0.46 15.55
C ASP A 875 -3.41 0.15 14.99
N GLY A 876 -3.06 -0.16 13.74
CA GLY A 876 -1.81 0.25 13.10
C GLY A 876 -0.63 -0.64 13.49
N TYR A 877 -0.82 -1.59 14.42
CA TYR A 877 0.17 -2.59 14.76
C TYR A 877 -0.20 -3.99 14.25
N PHE A 878 -1.42 -4.46 14.59
CA PHE A 878 -1.88 -5.80 14.25
C PHE A 878 -2.20 -5.97 12.76
N ASP A 879 -3.01 -5.06 12.20
CA ASP A 879 -3.51 -5.11 10.82
C ASP A 879 -2.44 -4.89 9.74
N ARG A 880 -1.23 -4.52 10.17
CA ARG A 880 -0.10 -4.24 9.30
C ARG A 880 0.98 -5.31 9.33
N ARG A 881 0.84 -6.35 10.16
CA ARG A 881 1.88 -7.38 10.40
C ARG A 881 1.40 -8.78 10.03
N PRO A 882 2.32 -9.69 9.72
CA PRO A 882 1.98 -11.05 9.36
C PRO A 882 1.41 -11.76 10.58
N ILE A 883 0.25 -12.38 10.41
CA ILE A 883 -0.32 -13.23 11.44
C ILE A 883 0.47 -14.54 11.48
N GLN A 884 1.00 -14.86 12.65
CA GLN A 884 1.89 -15.97 12.90
C GLN A 884 1.22 -17.01 13.80
N LYS A 885 1.66 -18.25 13.64
CA LYS A 885 1.24 -19.39 14.45
C LYS A 885 2.14 -19.51 15.68
N GLN A 886 1.53 -19.66 16.86
CA GLN A 886 2.19 -19.94 18.12
C GLN A 886 1.62 -21.22 18.72
N GLN A 887 2.48 -22.16 19.06
CA GLN A 887 2.06 -23.37 19.79
C GLN A 887 2.13 -23.11 21.29
N ILE A 888 1.02 -23.31 22.01
CA ILE A 888 0.95 -23.13 23.46
C ILE A 888 1.12 -24.46 24.21
N ALA A 889 1.20 -24.42 25.54
CA ALA A 889 1.63 -25.55 26.36
C ALA A 889 0.72 -26.80 26.30
N ASN A 890 -0.56 -26.65 25.95
CA ASN A 890 -1.49 -27.76 25.73
C ASN A 890 -1.38 -28.41 24.33
N GLY A 891 -0.39 -28.00 23.52
CA GLY A 891 -0.15 -28.52 22.17
C GLY A 891 -0.99 -27.88 21.07
N THR A 892 -1.97 -27.03 21.43
CA THR A 892 -2.82 -26.33 20.45
C THR A 892 -2.10 -25.14 19.82
N ASN A 893 -2.54 -24.78 18.62
CA ASN A 893 -1.99 -23.66 17.87
C ASN A 893 -2.91 -22.45 17.99
N ARG A 894 -2.28 -21.30 18.16
CA ARG A 894 -2.90 -20.01 18.40
C ARG A 894 -2.26 -18.96 17.49
N TYR A 895 -2.91 -17.82 17.32
CA TYR A 895 -2.55 -16.86 16.28
C TYR A 895 -2.46 -15.44 16.82
N GLY A 896 -1.44 -14.72 16.38
CA GLY A 896 -1.20 -13.32 16.70
C GLY A 896 -0.09 -12.75 15.83
N VAL A 897 0.32 -11.52 16.08
CA VAL A 897 1.47 -10.91 15.41
C VAL A 897 2.62 -10.76 16.40
N SER A 898 3.86 -10.89 15.91
CA SER A 898 5.06 -10.77 16.76
C SER A 898 5.10 -11.79 17.92
N VAL A 899 4.59 -13.01 17.70
CA VAL A 899 4.31 -14.03 18.73
C VAL A 899 5.52 -14.59 19.48
N ASN A 900 6.72 -14.16 19.13
CA ASN A 900 7.97 -14.55 19.77
C ASN A 900 8.62 -13.42 20.58
N THR A 901 7.92 -12.30 20.76
CA THR A 901 8.47 -11.09 21.40
C THR A 901 7.61 -10.63 22.56
N SER A 902 8.15 -9.71 23.37
CA SER A 902 7.41 -8.97 24.40
C SER A 902 6.35 -8.01 23.86
N GLN A 903 6.33 -7.77 22.54
CA GLN A 903 5.40 -6.87 21.86
C GLN A 903 4.27 -7.62 21.14
N VAL A 904 4.08 -8.90 21.46
CA VAL A 904 3.03 -9.73 20.87
C VAL A 904 1.65 -9.09 20.98
N ALA A 905 0.89 -9.20 19.90
CA ALA A 905 -0.51 -8.80 19.86
C ALA A 905 -1.39 -9.95 19.38
N TYR A 906 -2.57 -10.08 19.97
CA TYR A 906 -3.50 -11.17 19.74
C TYR A 906 -4.89 -10.64 19.35
N ARG A 907 -5.70 -11.52 18.75
CA ARG A 907 -7.16 -11.34 18.71
C ARG A 907 -7.73 -11.24 20.13
N GLY A 908 -9.00 -10.86 20.25
CA GLY A 908 -9.67 -10.76 21.54
C GLY A 908 -11.08 -10.21 21.42
N CYS A 909 -11.62 -9.68 22.51
CA CYS A 909 -13.01 -9.23 22.59
C CYS A 909 -13.10 -7.70 22.57
N VAL A 910 -13.98 -7.16 21.71
CA VAL A 910 -14.48 -5.79 21.84
C VAL A 910 -15.73 -5.82 22.71
N PHE A 911 -15.69 -5.12 23.85
CA PHE A 911 -16.90 -4.78 24.61
C PHE A 911 -17.45 -3.46 24.09
N TYR A 912 -18.76 -3.38 23.89
CA TYR A 912 -19.38 -2.21 23.27
C TYR A 912 -20.72 -1.83 23.91
N ASN A 913 -21.09 -0.56 23.79
CA ASN A 913 -22.41 -0.06 24.13
C ASN A 913 -23.14 0.26 22.82
N SER A 914 -24.21 -0.47 22.51
CA SER A 914 -24.92 -0.33 21.23
C SER A 914 -25.60 1.03 21.04
N ALA A 915 -25.96 1.72 22.12
CA ALA A 915 -26.60 3.04 22.04
C ALA A 915 -25.57 4.14 21.72
N THR A 916 -24.42 4.11 22.39
CA THR A 916 -23.39 5.15 22.26
C THR A 916 -22.32 4.81 21.21
N GLY A 917 -22.20 3.54 20.81
CA GLY A 917 -21.08 3.06 20.00
C GLY A 917 -19.75 3.02 20.76
N ALA A 918 -19.74 3.40 22.05
CA ALA A 918 -18.54 3.35 22.88
C ALA A 918 -18.03 1.91 22.91
N SER A 919 -16.72 1.74 22.76
CA SER A 919 -16.10 0.43 22.69
C SER A 919 -14.69 0.40 23.28
N VAL A 920 -14.30 -0.78 23.75
CA VAL A 920 -12.97 -1.05 24.29
C VAL A 920 -12.55 -2.48 23.95
N PHE A 921 -11.29 -2.65 23.53
CA PHE A 921 -10.73 -3.95 23.14
C PHE A 921 -9.87 -4.57 24.24
N PHE A 922 -10.12 -5.86 24.47
CA PHE A 922 -9.43 -6.70 25.45
C PHE A 922 -8.73 -7.83 24.69
N PRO A 923 -7.38 -7.77 24.52
CA PRO A 923 -6.66 -8.83 23.82
C PRO A 923 -6.67 -10.13 24.62
N ALA A 924 -6.74 -11.26 23.91
CA ALA A 924 -6.72 -12.58 24.50
C ALA A 924 -5.28 -13.04 24.77
N GLY A 925 -4.57 -12.39 25.71
CA GLY A 925 -3.17 -12.70 25.97
C GLY A 925 -2.93 -14.08 26.61
N GLY A 926 -3.95 -14.72 27.18
CA GLY A 926 -3.83 -15.99 27.91
C GLY A 926 -3.55 -15.80 29.40
N ARG A 927 -2.97 -16.82 30.03
CA ARG A 927 -2.51 -16.81 31.44
C ARG A 927 -1.23 -17.62 31.62
N LYS A 928 -0.55 -17.41 32.75
CA LYS A 928 0.55 -18.24 33.24
C LYS A 928 0.07 -19.17 34.35
N GLU A 929 0.19 -20.47 34.16
CA GLU A 929 -0.10 -21.47 35.21
C GLU A 929 1.15 -21.82 36.01
N LEU A 930 0.99 -22.73 36.99
CA LEU A 930 2.06 -23.32 37.79
C LEU A 930 3.32 -23.61 36.94
N LYS A 931 4.49 -23.19 37.45
CA LYS A 931 5.79 -23.26 36.77
C LYS A 931 5.95 -22.31 35.57
N GLY A 932 5.03 -21.36 35.37
CA GLY A 932 5.14 -20.27 34.38
C GLY A 932 4.76 -20.63 32.95
N ARG A 933 4.03 -21.73 32.72
CA ARG A 933 3.64 -22.15 31.37
C ARG A 933 2.58 -21.23 30.79
N LEU A 934 2.72 -20.86 29.52
CA LEU A 934 1.73 -20.04 28.81
C LEU A 934 0.55 -20.88 28.31
N MET A 935 -0.66 -20.48 28.70
CA MET A 935 -1.91 -21.16 28.38
C MET A 935 -2.91 -20.20 27.75
N TYR A 936 -3.71 -20.69 26.81
CA TYR A 936 -4.82 -19.97 26.17
C TYR A 936 -4.46 -18.63 25.50
N ALA A 937 -3.18 -18.37 25.20
CA ALA A 937 -2.77 -17.18 24.46
C ALA A 937 -3.42 -17.17 23.07
N GLY A 938 -3.94 -16.04 22.62
CA GLY A 938 -4.74 -15.93 21.39
C GLY A 938 -6.14 -16.53 21.46
N GLU A 939 -6.62 -16.96 22.64
CA GLU A 939 -7.94 -17.57 22.84
C GLU A 939 -8.74 -16.91 23.96
N THR A 940 -8.14 -16.74 25.15
CA THR A 940 -8.82 -16.14 26.31
C THR A 940 -7.99 -15.00 26.90
N GLY A 941 -8.64 -13.88 27.21
CA GLY A 941 -8.09 -12.83 28.05
C GLY A 941 -8.43 -13.10 29.52
N TYR A 942 -7.41 -13.15 30.38
CA TYR A 942 -7.58 -13.25 31.83
C TYR A 942 -7.04 -11.99 32.50
N TYR A 943 -7.85 -11.34 33.32
CA TYR A 943 -7.54 -10.04 33.92
C TYR A 943 -7.77 -10.05 35.43
N TRP A 944 -6.75 -9.71 36.23
CA TRP A 944 -6.90 -9.67 37.68
C TRP A 944 -7.82 -8.53 38.15
N SER A 945 -8.65 -8.83 39.16
CA SER A 945 -9.27 -7.80 40.00
C SER A 945 -8.47 -7.53 41.29
N SER A 946 -8.88 -6.53 42.05
CA SER A 946 -8.40 -6.25 43.41
C SER A 946 -9.22 -6.96 44.51
N SER A 947 -10.21 -7.79 44.16
CA SER A 947 -11.11 -8.43 45.13
C SER A 947 -10.69 -9.86 45.45
N VAL A 948 -10.60 -10.14 46.76
CA VAL A 948 -10.32 -11.47 47.29
C VAL A 948 -11.57 -12.33 47.15
N SER A 949 -11.42 -13.55 46.64
CA SER A 949 -12.54 -14.46 46.47
C SER A 949 -12.64 -15.51 47.58
N PRO A 950 -13.73 -16.28 47.65
CA PRO A 950 -13.86 -17.37 48.61
C PRO A 950 -12.79 -18.46 48.39
N ILE A 951 -12.57 -19.28 49.41
CA ILE A 951 -11.61 -20.39 49.37
C ILE A 951 -12.14 -21.50 48.47
N PHE A 952 -11.23 -22.17 47.76
CA PHE A 952 -11.49 -23.38 46.98
C PHE A 952 -10.76 -24.56 47.64
N PRO A 953 -11.26 -25.81 47.56
CA PRO A 953 -10.56 -26.93 48.15
C PRO A 953 -9.10 -27.03 47.69
N ASN A 954 -8.19 -27.17 48.66
CA ASN A 954 -6.73 -27.30 48.46
C ASN A 954 -6.08 -26.02 47.89
N SER A 955 -6.75 -24.87 47.95
CA SER A 955 -6.24 -23.62 47.41
C SER A 955 -6.43 -22.45 48.37
N MET A 956 -5.33 -21.79 48.74
CA MET A 956 -5.34 -20.74 49.75
C MET A 956 -5.23 -19.31 49.19
N TYR A 957 -4.90 -19.12 47.91
CA TYR A 957 -4.74 -17.80 47.27
C TYR A 957 -5.67 -17.61 46.07
N ASN A 958 -6.86 -17.06 46.32
CA ASN A 958 -7.85 -16.86 45.27
C ASN A 958 -8.30 -15.41 45.20
N ALA A 959 -8.46 -14.95 43.97
CA ALA A 959 -9.02 -13.66 43.67
C ALA A 959 -9.99 -13.76 42.49
N TRP A 960 -10.83 -12.76 42.37
CA TRP A 960 -11.68 -12.63 41.20
C TRP A 960 -10.85 -12.19 40.00
N ALA A 961 -11.11 -12.82 38.85
CA ALA A 961 -10.54 -12.47 37.57
C ALA A 961 -11.63 -12.36 36.51
N GLN A 962 -11.50 -11.37 35.63
CA GLN A 962 -12.36 -11.24 34.47
C GLN A 962 -11.81 -12.11 33.33
N GLU A 963 -12.69 -12.91 32.72
CA GLU A 963 -12.40 -13.81 31.62
C GLU A 963 -13.19 -13.42 30.38
N SER A 964 -12.50 -13.26 29.25
CA SER A 964 -13.12 -12.96 27.96
C SER A 964 -12.58 -13.87 26.86
N ARG A 965 -13.45 -14.69 26.28
CA ARG A 965 -13.22 -15.44 25.04
C ARG A 965 -14.53 -15.59 24.28
N ARG A 966 -14.46 -15.97 23.01
CA ARG A 966 -15.60 -16.02 22.09
C ARG A 966 -16.89 -16.65 22.64
N ASP A 967 -16.79 -17.77 23.35
CA ASP A 967 -17.93 -18.52 23.90
C ASP A 967 -18.28 -18.13 25.34
N LEU A 968 -17.46 -17.31 25.98
CA LEU A 968 -17.55 -16.89 27.38
C LEU A 968 -17.06 -15.44 27.51
N VAL A 969 -17.92 -14.47 27.20
CA VAL A 969 -17.49 -13.06 27.18
C VAL A 969 -17.93 -12.31 28.45
N GLY A 970 -16.98 -11.62 29.09
CA GLY A 970 -17.29 -10.73 30.23
C GLY A 970 -17.59 -11.46 31.53
N ASN A 971 -17.28 -12.76 31.60
CA ASN A 971 -17.42 -13.54 32.82
C ASN A 971 -16.43 -13.09 33.87
N VAL A 972 -16.80 -13.25 35.14
CA VAL A 972 -15.88 -13.11 36.26
C VAL A 972 -15.90 -14.42 37.03
N SER A 973 -14.71 -14.96 37.26
CA SER A 973 -14.50 -16.25 37.91
C SER A 973 -13.54 -16.08 39.07
N THR A 974 -13.59 -17.00 40.01
CA THR A 974 -12.51 -17.11 40.99
C THR A 974 -11.34 -17.86 40.38
N SER A 975 -10.14 -17.35 40.59
CA SER A 975 -8.92 -17.91 40.01
C SER A 975 -7.82 -18.06 41.06
N ILE A 976 -7.05 -19.13 40.92
CA ILE A 976 -5.94 -19.53 41.80
C ILE A 976 -4.61 -18.92 41.31
N SER A 977 -3.52 -19.09 42.08
CA SER A 977 -2.16 -18.55 41.84
C SER A 977 -1.65 -18.71 40.40
N ALA A 978 -1.95 -17.70 39.56
CA ALA A 978 -1.64 -17.64 38.14
C ALA A 978 -1.19 -16.23 37.73
N GLY A 979 -0.48 -16.13 36.61
CA GLY A 979 -0.12 -14.85 36.02
C GLY A 979 -1.21 -14.39 35.07
N HIS A 980 -1.93 -13.33 35.41
CA HIS A 980 -2.95 -12.72 34.54
C HIS A 980 -2.50 -11.34 34.07
N LEU A 981 -3.19 -10.85 33.04
CA LEU A 981 -3.03 -9.50 32.56
C LEU A 981 -3.67 -8.51 33.54
N ILE A 982 -3.34 -7.23 33.38
CA ILE A 982 -3.99 -6.16 34.12
C ILE A 982 -4.50 -5.13 33.13
N ARG A 983 -5.78 -4.80 33.29
CA ARG A 983 -6.46 -3.67 32.66
C ARG A 983 -6.80 -2.69 33.76
N CYS A 984 -6.30 -1.46 33.66
CA CYS A 984 -6.45 -0.46 34.70
C CYS A 984 -7.67 0.42 34.48
N PHE A 985 -8.31 0.85 35.56
CA PHE A 985 -9.44 1.78 35.57
C PHE A 985 -8.97 3.14 36.10
N ARG A 986 -9.51 4.23 35.55
CA ARG A 986 -9.14 5.60 35.97
C ARG A 986 -9.75 5.91 37.32
N ASP A 987 -8.97 6.53 38.20
CA ASP A 987 -9.49 7.13 39.44
C ASP A 987 -10.45 8.28 39.08
N ASN A 988 -11.57 8.40 39.82
CA ASN A 988 -12.56 9.44 39.59
C ASN A 988 -12.05 10.85 39.90
#